data_AF-A0A0J7K6U5-F1
#
_entry.id   AF-A0A0J7K6U5-F1
#
_cell.length_a   1.000
_cell.length_b   1.000
_cell.length_c   1.000
_cell.angle_alpha   90.00
_cell.angle_beta   90.00
_cell.angle_gamma   90.00
#
_symmetry.space_group_name_H-M   'P 1'
#
loop_
_entity.id
_entity.type
_entity.pdbx_description
1 polymer ?
#
loop_
_entity_poly.entity_id
_entity_poly.type
_entity_poly.pdbx_seq_one_letter_code
_entity_poly.pdbx_strand_id
1 'polypeptide(L)'
;MNRNVNIVTWNANNIYPAQNVHLIIAAEVLSDRSCTVLRNLTAALKPNGFILLEETASQLDLKTALKETDLMLVGKQIDSSGKSYLLLKKRRKRIEPIVIQITGKDFSWLENAKAVLRKFDRDDQEVLFVSQGEESLGNYQISGYISFTGLIGFMTCIRRETTNARYVFILDSNAPKFDLSAQFYVEQLDKELMANVLKGDQWGSYRHLLLDLYNDVQVEHAYVNTLMTGDLSSLKWIQNPDVMLASGKLSTKILSSLGITTKDCALGLEFSGRDGNGCRVMGIVKAKGLATTVLPDSDFLWKVPDKWTLEQAATIPVTYVTSYYALIVRGRLKAGESVLIHSGAGGVGQAAIAIALNAGCTVFTTVGTPEKRLYLEKTFPQLTDKRIGNSRDTNFMRLILDETEGRGVDVVLNSLAEEKLRASIRCLATNGRFLEIGKYDMLNGNCIDMSMFLKNTSFHGILLEKLFEDCVDKQETIKLVSKGIENGVVRPLPTMVFPVGCLEQGFRFMTTGKHIGKILLKIRDEEPQKHVLPLPKTIAAISRTYMHPEKSYVLIGGLGGFGLELADWMIARGARFIILVSRTGIRTGYQASRVRYWRERGTTIVISTADITKSSGAERLIDESNRLAPVGGIFNLAAVLCDALFENLQVANFETATLPKVNGTKNLDTTSRKYCPSLDHFVVFSSISCGRGNSGQSNYGLANSAMERIMEQRHAAGLPGLAIQWGIIGDVGLYIDSMKNKSFDANDILPQHMTSCLATMDIFLQQPFPILSSMVIAEKHKFANKGDKFDLDQVVANILGFENVHSMNLNDSFEKLGVDS
;
A
#
# COMPACT_ATOMS: atom_id res chain seq x y z
N MET A 1 5.04 -0.29 -35.09
CA MET A 1 6.28 0.51 -34.98
C MET A 1 5.91 1.97 -35.21
N ASN A 2 5.44 2.66 -34.18
CA ASN A 2 5.31 4.12 -34.19
C ASN A 2 6.12 4.61 -33.00
N ARG A 3 7.43 4.78 -33.19
CA ARG A 3 8.26 5.57 -32.28
C ARG A 3 8.52 6.88 -32.99
N ASN A 4 8.29 8.00 -32.33
CA ASN A 4 8.68 9.34 -32.79
C ASN A 4 10.22 9.50 -32.72
N VAL A 5 10.95 8.57 -33.32
CA VAL A 5 12.40 8.56 -33.39
C VAL A 5 12.77 8.81 -34.85
N ASN A 6 13.32 9.98 -35.12
CA ASN A 6 13.87 10.27 -36.43
C ASN A 6 15.15 9.47 -36.63
N ILE A 7 15.13 8.51 -37.55
CA ILE A 7 16.31 7.71 -37.89
C ILE A 7 17.10 8.47 -38.96
N VAL A 8 18.35 8.82 -38.65
CA VAL A 8 19.27 9.49 -39.56
C VAL A 8 20.40 8.51 -39.92
N THR A 9 20.66 8.32 -41.22
CA THR A 9 21.79 7.52 -41.68
C THR A 9 22.99 8.43 -41.92
N TRP A 10 24.10 8.17 -41.23
CA TRP A 10 25.31 8.97 -41.30
C TRP A 10 26.55 8.11 -40.95
N ASN A 11 27.71 8.50 -41.47
CA ASN A 11 28.98 7.88 -41.14
C ASN A 11 29.66 8.63 -39.99
N ALA A 12 29.90 7.94 -38.87
CA ALA A 12 30.45 8.51 -37.65
C ALA A 12 31.82 9.21 -37.79
N ASN A 13 32.58 8.86 -38.82
CA ASN A 13 33.86 9.50 -39.14
C ASN A 13 33.71 10.89 -39.80
N ASN A 14 32.49 11.26 -40.22
CA ASN A 14 32.16 12.57 -40.77
C ASN A 14 31.42 13.42 -39.74
N ILE A 15 31.40 14.75 -39.94
CA ILE A 15 30.63 15.68 -39.11
C ILE A 15 29.14 15.29 -39.12
N TYR A 16 28.52 15.24 -37.95
CA TYR A 16 27.11 14.90 -37.81
C TYR A 16 26.22 16.00 -38.46
N PRO A 17 25.20 15.63 -39.25
CA PRO A 17 24.42 16.59 -40.04
C PRO A 17 23.53 17.53 -39.21
N ALA A 18 23.20 17.20 -37.97
CA ALA A 18 22.46 18.10 -37.08
C ALA A 18 23.41 18.80 -36.10
N GLN A 19 23.18 20.09 -35.87
CA GLN A 19 23.91 20.89 -34.88
C GLN A 19 23.01 21.15 -33.68
N ASN A 20 23.62 21.58 -32.57
CA ASN A 20 22.91 21.96 -31.35
C ASN A 20 22.18 20.81 -30.65
N VAL A 21 22.82 19.64 -30.61
CA VAL A 21 22.35 18.49 -29.83
C VAL A 21 22.61 18.74 -28.34
N HIS A 22 21.62 18.44 -27.50
CA HIS A 22 21.76 18.65 -26.06
C HIS A 22 22.43 17.45 -25.35
N LEU A 23 22.15 16.22 -25.77
CA LEU A 23 22.71 14.98 -25.22
C LEU A 23 23.00 14.03 -26.36
N ILE A 24 24.19 13.46 -26.33
CA ILE A 24 24.60 12.37 -27.22
C ILE A 24 24.83 11.14 -26.37
N ILE A 25 24.26 10.00 -26.77
CA ILE A 25 24.54 8.71 -26.14
C ILE A 25 25.24 7.84 -27.17
N ALA A 26 26.39 7.30 -26.79
CA ALA A 26 27.18 6.44 -27.66
C ALA A 26 27.87 5.34 -26.85
N ALA A 27 28.32 4.30 -27.52
CA ALA A 27 29.01 3.18 -26.90
C ALA A 27 30.29 2.85 -27.66
N GLU A 28 31.32 2.40 -26.93
CA GLU A 28 32.61 1.95 -27.46
C GLU A 28 33.35 3.01 -28.30
N VAL A 29 33.17 4.29 -27.97
CA VAL A 29 33.74 5.40 -28.75
C VAL A 29 35.22 5.58 -28.43
N LEU A 30 35.62 5.35 -27.18
CA LEU A 30 37.00 5.52 -26.72
C LEU A 30 37.93 4.37 -27.14
N SER A 31 37.38 3.32 -27.75
CA SER A 31 38.17 2.24 -28.36
C SER A 31 39.01 2.72 -29.56
N ASP A 32 38.55 3.77 -30.24
CA ASP A 32 39.26 4.42 -31.36
C ASP A 32 40.30 5.42 -30.84
N ARG A 33 41.58 5.04 -30.95
CA ARG A 33 42.73 5.88 -30.55
C ARG A 33 42.84 7.19 -31.32
N SER A 34 42.18 7.32 -32.48
CA SER A 34 42.23 8.55 -33.28
C SER A 34 41.32 9.66 -32.77
N CYS A 35 40.43 9.37 -31.81
CA CYS A 35 39.40 10.25 -31.25
C CYS A 35 38.50 10.93 -32.31
N THR A 36 38.48 10.43 -33.55
CA THR A 36 37.80 11.09 -34.69
C THR A 36 36.30 11.15 -34.46
N VAL A 37 35.71 10.02 -34.05
CA VAL A 37 34.28 9.93 -33.74
C VAL A 37 33.93 10.87 -32.57
N LEU A 38 34.71 10.86 -31.48
CA LEU A 38 34.45 11.71 -30.32
C LEU A 38 34.52 13.21 -30.67
N ARG A 39 35.47 13.64 -31.52
CA ARG A 39 35.54 15.02 -32.01
C ARG A 39 34.30 15.40 -32.82
N ASN A 40 33.83 14.53 -33.71
CA ASN A 40 32.63 14.79 -34.51
C ASN A 40 31.38 14.88 -33.65
N LEU A 41 31.23 14.01 -32.64
CA LEU A 41 30.14 14.08 -31.67
C LEU A 41 30.20 15.38 -30.86
N THR A 42 31.39 15.79 -30.43
CA THR A 42 31.58 17.04 -29.69
C THR A 42 31.24 18.28 -30.53
N ALA A 43 31.50 18.25 -31.84
CA ALA A 43 31.16 19.33 -32.75
C ALA A 43 29.65 19.51 -32.94
N ALA A 44 28.86 18.43 -32.78
CA ALA A 44 27.40 18.48 -32.87
C ALA A 44 26.73 19.03 -31.61
N LEU A 45 27.45 19.08 -30.49
CA LEU A 45 26.94 19.39 -29.17
C LEU A 45 26.72 20.90 -28.98
N LYS A 46 25.63 21.28 -28.30
CA LYS A 46 25.47 22.64 -27.76
C LYS A 46 26.61 22.96 -26.77
N PRO A 47 26.91 24.25 -26.52
CA PRO A 47 27.89 24.66 -25.52
C PRO A 47 27.69 24.01 -24.13
N ASN A 48 26.44 23.82 -23.70
CA ASN A 48 26.08 23.20 -22.41
C ASN A 48 25.58 21.75 -22.55
N GLY A 49 25.81 21.12 -23.70
CA GLY A 49 25.37 19.74 -23.91
C GLY A 49 26.29 18.71 -23.25
N PHE A 50 25.81 17.47 -23.22
CA PHE A 50 26.48 16.33 -22.61
C PHE A 50 26.69 15.18 -23.60
N ILE A 51 27.71 14.37 -23.35
CA ILE A 51 27.91 13.07 -24.01
C ILE A 51 27.92 12.00 -22.93
N LEU A 52 27.05 11.00 -23.04
CA LEU A 52 27.13 9.78 -22.23
C LEU A 52 27.75 8.67 -23.06
N LEU A 53 28.87 8.13 -22.57
CA LEU A 53 29.56 6.99 -23.18
C LEU A 53 29.38 5.73 -22.34
N GLU A 54 29.00 4.64 -22.98
CA GLU A 54 29.14 3.27 -22.45
C GLU A 54 30.43 2.64 -22.99
N GLU A 55 31.29 2.12 -22.11
CA GLU A 55 32.58 1.55 -22.49
C GLU A 55 32.83 0.24 -21.73
N THR A 56 33.21 -0.82 -22.45
CA THR A 56 33.54 -2.16 -21.89
C THR A 56 35.03 -2.35 -21.60
N ALA A 57 35.90 -1.51 -22.17
CA ALA A 57 37.34 -1.67 -22.01
C ALA A 57 37.82 -1.35 -20.58
N SER A 58 38.69 -2.21 -20.04
CA SER A 58 39.27 -2.07 -18.70
C SER A 58 40.35 -0.98 -18.60
N GLN A 59 40.95 -0.59 -19.73
CA GLN A 59 41.93 0.50 -19.82
C GLN A 59 41.47 1.49 -20.91
N LEU A 60 40.96 2.64 -20.46
CA LEU A 60 40.53 3.73 -21.33
C LEU A 60 41.57 4.85 -21.28
N ASP A 61 42.06 5.32 -22.44
CA ASP A 61 42.92 6.51 -22.51
C ASP A 61 42.09 7.80 -22.46
N LEU A 62 41.35 7.95 -21.35
CA LEU A 62 40.42 9.06 -21.14
C LEU A 62 41.16 10.41 -21.08
N LYS A 63 42.40 10.44 -20.57
CA LYS A 63 43.17 11.68 -20.45
C LYS A 63 43.49 12.27 -21.82
N THR A 64 43.95 11.45 -22.76
CA THR A 64 44.24 11.88 -24.12
C THR A 64 42.95 12.30 -24.83
N ALA A 65 41.89 11.48 -24.74
CA ALA A 65 40.61 11.77 -25.37
C ALA A 65 40.00 13.11 -24.92
N LEU A 66 39.99 13.39 -23.60
CA LEU A 66 39.47 14.65 -23.05
C LEU A 66 40.31 15.86 -23.49
N LYS A 67 41.63 15.70 -23.59
CA LYS A 67 42.54 16.78 -24.02
C LYS A 67 42.35 17.12 -25.50
N GLU A 68 42.12 16.13 -26.35
CA GLU A 68 41.97 16.32 -27.79
C GLU A 68 40.60 16.85 -28.22
N THR A 69 39.58 16.72 -27.36
CA THR A 69 38.19 17.04 -27.68
C THR A 69 37.64 18.24 -26.91
N ASP A 70 38.47 18.88 -26.07
CA ASP A 70 38.05 19.97 -25.17
C ASP A 70 36.84 19.58 -24.30
N LEU A 71 36.81 18.31 -23.89
CA LEU A 71 35.80 17.76 -23.00
C LEU A 71 36.33 17.66 -21.57
N MET A 72 35.40 17.55 -20.63
CA MET A 72 35.67 17.24 -19.23
C MET A 72 34.76 16.12 -18.73
N LEU A 73 35.30 15.29 -17.84
CA LEU A 73 34.54 14.25 -17.17
C LEU A 73 33.70 14.88 -16.04
N VAL A 74 32.38 14.73 -16.14
CA VAL A 74 31.42 15.19 -15.14
C VAL A 74 31.15 14.11 -14.12
N GLY A 75 30.88 12.89 -14.58
CA GLY A 75 30.55 11.75 -13.74
C GLY A 75 31.03 10.43 -14.35
N LYS A 76 31.30 9.45 -13.49
CA LYS A 76 31.68 8.10 -13.87
C LYS A 76 30.93 7.10 -13.00
N GLN A 77 30.31 6.12 -13.62
CA GLN A 77 29.70 4.98 -12.93
C GLN A 77 30.24 3.68 -13.52
N ILE A 78 30.36 2.64 -12.70
CA ILE A 78 30.77 1.30 -13.14
C ILE A 78 29.68 0.33 -12.69
N ASP A 79 29.19 -0.49 -13.60
CA ASP A 79 28.19 -1.51 -13.27
C ASP A 79 28.83 -2.79 -12.68
N SER A 80 28.00 -3.73 -12.24
CA SER A 80 28.46 -5.00 -11.67
C SER A 80 29.20 -5.90 -12.68
N SER A 81 29.06 -5.66 -13.98
CA SER A 81 29.76 -6.38 -15.04
C SER A 81 31.12 -5.77 -15.38
N GLY A 82 31.45 -4.60 -14.82
CA GLY A 82 32.68 -3.86 -15.07
C GLY A 82 32.58 -2.85 -16.22
N LYS A 83 31.40 -2.65 -16.82
CA LYS A 83 31.18 -1.61 -17.82
C LYS A 83 31.24 -0.23 -17.19
N SER A 84 31.90 0.70 -17.86
CA SER A 84 32.01 2.10 -17.44
C SER A 84 31.03 2.98 -18.20
N TYR A 85 30.29 3.80 -17.47
CA TYR A 85 29.43 4.86 -17.98
C TYR A 85 30.07 6.21 -17.66
N LEU A 86 30.40 6.98 -18.70
CA LEU A 86 31.11 8.26 -18.59
C LEU A 86 30.22 9.39 -19.07
N LEU A 87 29.92 10.34 -18.19
CA LEU A 87 29.23 11.57 -18.56
C LEU A 87 30.27 12.66 -18.81
N LEU A 88 30.31 13.17 -20.03
CA LEU A 88 31.25 14.18 -20.49
C LEU A 88 30.50 15.48 -20.82
N LYS A 89 31.15 16.61 -20.60
CA LYS A 89 30.64 17.95 -20.95
C LYS A 89 31.73 18.72 -21.68
N LYS A 90 31.36 19.65 -22.56
CA LYS A 90 32.30 20.56 -23.21
C LYS A 90 32.90 21.53 -22.19
N ARG A 91 34.22 21.73 -22.22
CA ARG A 91 34.89 22.73 -21.38
C ARG A 91 34.45 24.13 -21.79
N ARG A 92 34.24 24.98 -20.80
CA ARG A 92 33.95 26.40 -21.00
C ARG A 92 34.85 27.22 -20.10
N LYS A 93 35.06 28.48 -20.49
CA LYS A 93 35.75 29.44 -19.64
C LYS A 93 34.78 29.86 -18.55
N ARG A 94 35.14 29.54 -17.30
CA ARG A 94 34.38 29.92 -16.11
C ARG A 94 34.07 31.41 -16.10
N ILE A 95 32.79 31.75 -16.00
CA ILE A 95 32.32 33.10 -15.66
C ILE A 95 32.40 33.22 -14.14
N GLU A 96 33.02 34.28 -13.64
CA GLU A 96 33.15 34.48 -12.19
C GLU A 96 31.76 34.80 -11.60
N PRO A 97 31.22 33.96 -10.70
CA PRO A 97 29.85 34.12 -10.24
C PRO A 97 29.77 35.12 -9.08
N ILE A 98 28.61 35.75 -8.93
CA ILE A 98 28.25 36.43 -7.68
C ILE A 98 27.89 35.38 -6.64
N VAL A 99 28.68 35.31 -5.57
CA VAL A 99 28.47 34.35 -4.48
C VAL A 99 27.47 34.90 -3.47
N ILE A 100 26.45 34.09 -3.16
CA ILE A 100 25.48 34.36 -2.11
C ILE A 100 25.57 33.25 -1.07
N GLN A 101 26.03 33.61 0.13
CA GLN A 101 26.04 32.69 1.26
C GLN A 101 24.63 32.58 1.85
N ILE A 102 24.09 31.36 1.86
CA ILE A 102 22.80 31.03 2.48
C ILE A 102 23.06 30.38 3.83
N THR A 103 22.39 30.95 4.84
CA THR A 103 22.38 30.44 6.21
C THR A 103 20.97 30.03 6.64
N GLY A 104 20.88 29.03 7.52
CA GLY A 104 19.65 28.56 8.16
C GLY A 104 19.39 29.25 9.49
N LYS A 105 20.28 30.16 9.93
CA LYS A 105 20.12 30.95 11.15
C LYS A 105 19.06 32.04 10.98
N ASP A 106 19.09 32.73 9.85
CA ASP A 106 18.16 33.81 9.51
C ASP A 106 18.00 33.94 7.98
N PHE A 107 17.11 34.85 7.56
CA PHE A 107 16.87 35.17 6.15
C PHE A 107 17.57 36.47 5.72
N SER A 108 18.67 36.88 6.35
CA SER A 108 19.39 38.13 6.03
C SER A 108 19.93 38.17 4.59
N TRP A 109 20.18 37.00 4.01
CA TRP A 109 20.63 36.83 2.62
C TRP A 109 19.53 37.10 1.59
N LEU A 110 18.25 37.13 1.97
CA LEU A 110 17.10 37.16 1.07
C LEU A 110 17.05 38.43 0.21
N GLU A 111 17.20 39.61 0.82
CA GLU A 111 17.13 40.88 0.08
C GLU A 111 18.31 41.06 -0.87
N ASN A 112 19.50 40.60 -0.46
CA ASN A 112 20.65 40.56 -1.36
C ASN A 112 20.40 39.60 -2.53
N ALA A 113 19.88 38.41 -2.27
CA ALA A 113 19.54 37.44 -3.32
C ALA A 113 18.51 37.97 -4.31
N LYS A 114 17.46 38.66 -3.85
CA LYS A 114 16.51 39.33 -4.73
C LYS A 114 17.15 40.44 -5.53
N ALA A 115 17.95 41.30 -4.89
CA ALA A 115 18.59 42.43 -5.57
C ALA A 115 19.56 41.96 -6.66
N VAL A 116 20.29 40.87 -6.39
CA VAL A 116 21.17 40.21 -7.34
C VAL A 116 20.33 39.61 -8.47
N LEU A 117 19.35 38.75 -8.19
CA LEU A 117 18.52 38.11 -9.22
C LEU A 117 17.67 39.09 -10.07
N ARG A 118 17.22 40.23 -9.52
CA ARG A 118 16.49 41.29 -10.27
C ARG A 118 17.33 42.00 -11.32
N LYS A 119 18.65 42.05 -11.14
CA LYS A 119 19.55 42.79 -12.05
C LYS A 119 19.89 42.00 -13.32
N PHE A 120 19.37 40.79 -13.49
CA PHE A 120 19.80 39.89 -14.57
C PHE A 120 18.72 39.60 -15.60
N ASP A 121 18.99 40.12 -16.79
CA ASP A 121 18.34 39.81 -18.08
C ASP A 121 19.41 39.73 -19.20
N ARG A 122 20.66 39.40 -18.83
CA ARG A 122 21.81 39.29 -19.75
C ARG A 122 22.60 38.01 -19.49
N ASP A 123 23.04 37.36 -20.56
CA ASP A 123 23.71 36.05 -20.59
C ASP A 123 25.12 36.00 -19.95
N ASP A 124 25.64 37.10 -19.41
CA ASP A 124 27.07 37.24 -19.05
C ASP A 124 27.39 37.18 -17.53
N GLN A 125 26.42 36.86 -16.66
CA GLN A 125 26.66 36.82 -15.21
C GLN A 125 25.90 35.68 -14.51
N GLU A 126 26.61 34.91 -13.69
CA GLU A 126 26.09 33.75 -12.96
C GLU A 126 25.95 34.03 -11.46
N VAL A 127 24.94 33.43 -10.82
CA VAL A 127 24.77 33.49 -9.35
C VAL A 127 25.07 32.12 -8.75
N LEU A 128 25.92 32.09 -7.72
CA LEU A 128 26.29 30.88 -7.01
C LEU A 128 25.82 30.96 -5.55
N PHE A 129 24.79 30.18 -5.23
CA PHE A 129 24.32 30.03 -3.87
C PHE A 129 25.17 29.00 -3.13
N VAL A 130 25.72 29.38 -1.98
CA VAL A 130 26.61 28.52 -1.21
C VAL A 130 26.03 28.31 0.17
N SER A 131 25.95 27.05 0.60
CA SER A 131 25.72 26.71 1.99
C SER A 131 26.79 25.72 2.42
N GLN A 132 27.51 26.06 3.48
CA GLN A 132 28.51 25.21 4.10
C GLN A 132 28.20 25.08 5.59
N GLY A 133 28.37 23.86 6.11
CA GLY A 133 28.13 23.44 7.51
C GLY A 133 27.93 24.57 8.52
N GLU A 134 26.78 24.57 9.18
CA GLU A 134 26.49 25.52 10.24
C GLU A 134 26.77 24.91 11.62
N GLU A 135 27.35 25.68 12.53
CA GLU A 135 27.37 25.34 13.95
C GLU A 135 25.94 25.10 14.43
N SER A 136 25.71 23.91 15.00
CA SER A 136 24.49 23.55 15.71
C SER A 136 24.18 24.60 16.78
N LEU A 137 23.18 25.45 16.55
CA LEU A 137 22.48 26.17 17.61
C LEU A 137 21.68 25.15 18.44
N GLY A 138 22.33 24.61 19.47
CA GLY A 138 21.75 23.76 20.51
C GLY A 138 22.81 23.06 21.37
N ASN A 139 22.69 23.14 22.71
CA ASN A 139 23.58 22.58 23.74
C ASN A 139 23.65 21.03 23.80
N TYR A 140 23.29 20.33 22.72
CA TYR A 140 23.45 18.88 22.63
C TYR A 140 24.51 18.58 21.57
N GLN A 141 25.53 17.81 21.97
CA GLN A 141 26.50 17.18 21.08
C GLN A 141 25.79 16.23 20.11
N ILE A 142 25.13 16.79 19.09
CA ILE A 142 24.92 16.08 17.83
C ILE A 142 26.29 16.17 17.15
N SER A 143 27.07 15.11 17.25
CA SER A 143 28.34 14.99 16.55
C SER A 143 28.08 14.97 15.03
N GLY A 144 28.13 16.15 14.40
CA GLY A 144 28.03 16.30 12.95
C GLY A 144 27.46 17.66 12.54
N TYR A 145 28.28 18.50 11.92
CA TYR A 145 27.82 19.77 11.32
C TYR A 145 27.19 19.48 9.97
N ILE A 146 25.88 19.28 9.92
CA ILE A 146 25.14 19.24 8.65
C ILE A 146 24.14 20.41 8.66
N SER A 147 24.33 21.31 7.69
CA SER A 147 23.46 22.46 7.45
C SER A 147 22.05 22.01 7.06
N PHE A 148 21.02 22.53 7.74
CA PHE A 148 19.60 22.27 7.45
C PHE A 148 18.95 23.40 6.63
N THR A 149 19.75 24.14 5.84
CA THR A 149 19.29 25.33 5.10
C THR A 149 18.15 25.09 4.12
N GLY A 150 17.92 23.84 3.72
CA GLY A 150 16.93 23.51 2.71
C GLY A 150 17.29 24.02 1.31
N LEU A 151 18.59 24.28 1.08
CA LEU A 151 19.11 24.89 -0.14
C LEU A 151 18.65 24.16 -1.41
N ILE A 152 18.59 22.82 -1.39
CA ILE A 152 18.22 22.04 -2.57
C ILE A 152 16.81 22.40 -3.02
N GLY A 153 15.81 22.26 -2.14
CA GLY A 153 14.43 22.56 -2.50
C GLY A 153 14.20 24.05 -2.81
N PHE A 154 14.92 24.95 -2.16
CA PHE A 154 14.94 26.37 -2.54
C PHE A 154 15.39 26.53 -3.99
N MET A 155 16.54 25.97 -4.35
CA MET A 155 17.14 26.08 -5.68
C MET A 155 16.29 25.41 -6.75
N THR A 156 15.67 24.26 -6.47
CA THR A 156 14.79 23.60 -7.43
C THR A 156 13.59 24.49 -7.80
N CYS A 157 13.02 25.23 -6.83
CA CYS A 157 11.95 26.19 -7.10
C CYS A 157 12.46 27.45 -7.83
N ILE A 158 13.59 28.02 -7.41
CA ILE A 158 14.20 29.19 -8.07
C ILE A 158 14.49 28.89 -9.54
N ARG A 159 14.91 27.67 -9.89
CA ARG A 159 15.14 27.24 -11.27
C ARG A 159 13.90 27.25 -12.16
N ARG A 160 12.70 27.25 -11.58
CA ARG A 160 11.45 27.42 -12.33
C ARG A 160 11.13 28.90 -12.62
N GLU A 161 11.85 29.81 -11.99
CA GLU A 161 11.68 31.27 -12.12
C GLU A 161 12.87 31.94 -12.83
N THR A 162 14.10 31.40 -12.72
CA THR A 162 15.32 31.93 -13.35
C THR A 162 16.27 30.79 -13.77
N THR A 163 17.00 30.97 -14.87
CA THR A 163 17.87 29.93 -15.46
C THR A 163 19.34 30.01 -15.01
N ASN A 164 19.81 31.16 -14.55
CA ASN A 164 21.26 31.43 -14.36
C ASN A 164 21.70 31.35 -12.88
N ALA A 165 21.18 30.36 -12.14
CA ALA A 165 21.45 30.17 -10.72
C ALA A 165 21.91 28.74 -10.39
N ARG A 166 23.09 28.63 -9.79
CA ARG A 166 23.71 27.35 -9.36
C ARG A 166 23.86 27.30 -7.87
N TYR A 167 24.13 26.10 -7.33
CA TYR A 167 24.44 25.97 -5.92
C TYR A 167 25.59 25.02 -5.58
N VAL A 168 26.25 25.34 -4.48
CA VAL A 168 27.23 24.51 -3.77
C VAL A 168 26.71 24.26 -2.37
N PHE A 169 26.51 22.98 -2.04
CA PHE A 169 26.04 22.54 -0.75
C PHE A 169 27.07 21.61 -0.10
N ILE A 170 27.77 22.11 0.89
CA ILE A 170 28.84 21.41 1.58
C ILE A 170 28.28 20.86 2.90
N LEU A 171 28.02 19.55 2.91
CA LEU A 171 27.53 18.81 4.07
C LEU A 171 28.65 18.38 5.01
N ASP A 172 29.87 18.28 4.50
CA ASP A 172 31.01 17.80 5.27
C ASP A 172 31.60 18.89 6.16
N SER A 173 31.50 18.66 7.47
CA SER A 173 32.01 19.55 8.50
C SER A 173 33.52 19.84 8.43
N ASN A 174 34.30 18.89 7.88
CA ASN A 174 35.75 18.99 7.79
C ASN A 174 36.24 19.61 6.47
N ALA A 175 35.34 19.95 5.55
CA ALA A 175 35.72 20.55 4.28
C ALA A 175 36.34 21.96 4.49
N PRO A 176 37.34 22.36 3.68
CA PRO A 176 37.92 23.71 3.72
C PRO A 176 36.82 24.78 3.58
N LYS A 177 36.98 25.96 4.18
CA LYS A 177 35.99 27.06 3.95
C LYS A 177 35.86 27.35 2.46
N PHE A 178 34.63 27.56 2.01
CA PHE A 178 34.34 27.83 0.61
C PHE A 178 35.04 29.11 0.15
N ASP A 179 35.80 28.97 -0.95
CA ASP A 179 36.52 30.04 -1.60
C ASP A 179 36.62 29.70 -3.09
N LEU A 180 36.28 30.66 -3.96
CA LEU A 180 36.35 30.52 -5.42
C LEU A 180 37.77 30.28 -5.93
N SER A 181 38.77 30.68 -5.15
CA SER A 181 40.19 30.55 -5.49
C SER A 181 40.84 29.29 -4.93
N ALA A 182 40.18 28.59 -4.00
CA ALA A 182 40.72 27.37 -3.41
C ALA A 182 40.65 26.21 -4.40
N GLN A 183 41.81 25.60 -4.70
CA GLN A 183 41.95 24.51 -5.68
C GLN A 183 40.95 23.37 -5.47
N PHE A 184 40.62 23.08 -4.21
CA PHE A 184 39.63 22.07 -3.83
C PHE A 184 38.26 22.27 -4.49
N TYR A 185 37.82 23.52 -4.67
CA TYR A 185 36.53 23.86 -5.27
C TYR A 185 36.63 24.13 -6.77
N VAL A 186 37.76 24.65 -7.24
CA VAL A 186 37.97 25.05 -8.64
C VAL A 186 37.63 23.90 -9.61
N GLU A 187 38.16 22.70 -9.36
CA GLU A 187 37.94 21.55 -10.25
C GLU A 187 36.47 21.16 -10.38
N GLN A 188 35.69 21.33 -9.32
CA GLN A 188 34.25 21.06 -9.35
C GLN A 188 33.48 22.22 -9.99
N LEU A 189 33.82 23.47 -9.67
CA LEU A 189 33.17 24.65 -10.21
C LEU A 189 33.39 24.82 -11.72
N ASP A 190 34.54 24.39 -12.23
CA ASP A 190 34.87 24.39 -13.66
C ASP A 190 33.95 23.44 -14.46
N LYS A 191 33.26 22.49 -13.80
CA LYS A 191 32.24 21.65 -14.45
C LYS A 191 30.96 22.43 -14.75
N GLU A 192 30.77 23.58 -14.11
CA GLU A 192 29.60 24.46 -14.27
C GLU A 192 28.27 23.69 -14.09
N LEU A 193 28.23 22.75 -13.13
CA LEU A 193 27.03 21.99 -12.82
C LEU A 193 26.09 22.82 -11.95
N MET A 194 24.78 22.67 -12.16
CA MET A 194 23.79 23.42 -11.36
C MET A 194 23.77 23.01 -9.90
N ALA A 195 23.98 21.73 -9.63
CA ALA A 195 23.93 21.14 -8.30
C ALA A 195 25.30 20.55 -7.94
N ASN A 196 25.90 21.06 -6.88
CA ASN A 196 27.19 20.59 -6.39
C ASN A 196 27.05 20.28 -4.90
N VAL A 197 26.88 19.01 -4.55
CA VAL A 197 26.75 18.57 -3.17
C VAL A 197 28.02 17.83 -2.77
N LEU A 198 28.68 18.28 -1.71
CA LEU A 198 29.83 17.59 -1.12
C LEU A 198 29.37 16.81 0.11
N LYS A 199 29.50 15.48 0.06
CA LYS A 199 29.15 14.56 1.17
C LYS A 199 30.11 13.37 1.20
N GLY A 200 30.74 13.11 2.34
CA GLY A 200 31.71 12.03 2.51
C GLY A 200 32.95 12.17 1.63
N ASP A 201 33.45 13.41 1.45
CA ASP A 201 34.58 13.77 0.58
C ASP A 201 34.31 13.44 -0.91
N GLN A 202 33.04 13.38 -1.30
CA GLN A 202 32.61 13.10 -2.67
C GLN A 202 31.64 14.16 -3.17
N TRP A 203 31.91 14.68 -4.37
CA TRP A 203 31.00 15.58 -5.08
C TRP A 203 29.92 14.80 -5.81
N GLY A 204 28.69 15.30 -5.75
CA GLY A 204 27.56 14.73 -6.47
C GLY A 204 26.31 15.59 -6.37
N SER A 205 25.16 14.93 -6.46
CA SER A 205 23.83 15.56 -6.51
C SER A 205 22.78 14.60 -5.97
N TYR A 206 21.63 15.12 -5.53
CA TYR A 206 20.48 14.27 -5.21
C TYR A 206 19.75 13.88 -6.49
N ARG A 207 19.47 12.59 -6.64
CA ARG A 207 18.78 12.00 -7.80
C ARG A 207 17.58 11.17 -7.34
N HIS A 208 16.53 11.15 -8.15
CA HIS A 208 15.40 10.24 -7.97
C HIS A 208 15.69 8.93 -8.69
N LEU A 209 15.59 7.82 -7.96
CA LEU A 209 15.70 6.47 -8.49
C LEU A 209 14.36 5.77 -8.31
N LEU A 210 14.03 4.86 -9.24
CA LEU A 210 12.85 4.02 -9.11
C LEU A 210 13.00 3.10 -7.90
N LEU A 211 11.94 3.03 -7.10
CA LEU A 211 11.86 2.12 -5.97
C LEU A 211 11.43 0.74 -6.50
N ASP A 212 12.20 -0.31 -6.19
CA ASP A 212 11.78 -1.67 -6.48
C ASP A 212 10.53 -1.99 -5.66
N LEU A 213 9.40 -2.10 -6.35
CA LEU A 213 8.14 -2.46 -5.74
C LEU A 213 8.13 -3.98 -5.52
N TYR A 214 7.86 -4.40 -4.28
CA TYR A 214 7.54 -5.77 -3.86
C TYR A 214 8.72 -6.72 -3.61
N ASN A 215 9.03 -6.89 -2.32
CA ASN A 215 9.59 -8.15 -1.85
C ASN A 215 8.53 -8.84 -0.98
N ASP A 216 8.12 -10.04 -1.38
CA ASP A 216 7.40 -10.93 -0.47
C ASP A 216 8.29 -11.20 0.74
N VAL A 217 7.75 -11.01 1.93
CA VAL A 217 8.44 -11.30 3.18
C VAL A 217 8.08 -12.70 3.64
N GLN A 218 9.05 -13.43 4.20
CA GLN A 218 8.79 -14.69 4.86
C GLN A 218 8.22 -14.43 6.24
N VAL A 219 6.95 -14.77 6.46
CA VAL A 219 6.23 -14.51 7.70
C VAL A 219 5.56 -15.77 8.23
N GLU A 220 5.49 -15.93 9.55
CA GLU A 220 4.77 -17.03 10.18
C GLU A 220 3.25 -16.82 10.16
N HIS A 221 2.82 -15.56 10.32
CA HIS A 221 1.43 -15.16 10.39
C HIS A 221 1.01 -14.44 9.10
N ALA A 222 0.12 -15.06 8.33
CA ALA A 222 -0.43 -14.50 7.10
C ALA A 222 -1.88 -14.91 6.88
N TYR A 223 -2.61 -14.12 6.10
CA TYR A 223 -3.97 -14.42 5.67
C TYR A 223 -4.15 -14.13 4.18
N VAL A 224 -5.14 -14.78 3.57
CA VAL A 224 -5.46 -14.59 2.16
C VAL A 224 -6.43 -13.44 1.96
N ASN A 225 -6.20 -12.62 0.94
CA ASN A 225 -7.14 -11.60 0.50
C ASN A 225 -7.07 -11.34 -1.02
N THR A 226 -8.12 -10.73 -1.56
CA THR A 226 -8.16 -10.19 -2.93
C THR A 226 -7.72 -8.73 -2.93
N LEU A 227 -6.68 -8.38 -3.71
CA LEU A 227 -6.28 -6.99 -3.89
C LEU A 227 -7.22 -6.22 -4.83
N MET A 228 -7.85 -6.92 -5.77
CA MET A 228 -8.83 -6.35 -6.71
C MET A 228 -10.09 -7.21 -6.74
N THR A 229 -11.22 -6.60 -6.37
CA THR A 229 -12.53 -7.27 -6.38
C THR A 229 -12.90 -7.72 -7.80
N GLY A 230 -13.30 -8.97 -7.95
CA GLY A 230 -13.68 -9.56 -9.25
C GLY A 230 -12.53 -10.21 -10.02
N ASP A 231 -11.28 -10.01 -9.61
CA ASP A 231 -10.11 -10.63 -10.23
C ASP A 231 -9.44 -11.64 -9.30
N LEU A 232 -9.57 -12.93 -9.63
CA LEU A 232 -8.96 -14.03 -8.87
C LEU A 232 -7.43 -14.05 -8.95
N SER A 233 -6.81 -13.43 -9.96
CA SER A 233 -5.35 -13.35 -10.04
C SER A 233 -4.74 -12.40 -8.99
N SER A 234 -5.58 -11.54 -8.42
CA SER A 234 -5.23 -10.63 -7.33
C SER A 234 -5.24 -11.29 -5.93
N LEU A 235 -5.54 -12.58 -5.85
CA LEU A 235 -5.50 -13.35 -4.60
C LEU A 235 -4.05 -13.52 -4.13
N LYS A 236 -3.73 -12.96 -2.97
CA LYS A 236 -2.38 -12.98 -2.40
C LYS A 236 -2.41 -13.25 -0.90
N TRP A 237 -1.30 -13.80 -0.40
CA TRP A 237 -1.02 -13.85 1.03
C TRP A 237 -0.58 -12.47 1.50
N ILE A 238 -1.15 -12.02 2.60
CA ILE A 238 -0.86 -10.73 3.23
C ILE A 238 -0.41 -11.02 4.65
N GLN A 239 0.67 -10.35 5.07
CA GLN A 239 1.17 -10.43 6.44
C GLN A 239 0.06 -10.07 7.43
N ASN A 240 -0.09 -10.88 8.47
CA ASN A 240 -0.97 -10.64 9.60
C ASN A 240 -0.15 -10.00 10.73
N PRO A 241 -0.67 -9.00 11.48
CA PRO A 241 0.05 -8.44 12.62
C PRO A 241 0.36 -9.48 13.67
N ASP A 242 1.48 -9.21 14.33
CA ASP A 242 2.28 -10.05 15.20
C ASP A 242 1.55 -10.86 16.30
N VAL A 243 2.30 -11.85 16.79
CA VAL A 243 2.00 -12.95 17.72
C VAL A 243 1.02 -12.63 18.87
N MET A 244 0.93 -11.41 19.40
CA MET A 244 0.07 -11.10 20.56
C MET A 244 -1.45 -11.14 20.27
N LEU A 245 -1.86 -10.80 19.04
CA LEU A 245 -3.24 -10.95 18.57
C LEU A 245 -3.55 -12.41 18.23
N ALA A 246 -2.58 -13.14 17.67
CA ALA A 246 -2.73 -14.55 17.29
C ALA A 246 -2.64 -15.52 18.49
N SER A 247 -1.90 -15.15 19.55
CA SER A 247 -1.71 -15.94 20.78
C SER A 247 -2.78 -15.73 21.84
N GLY A 248 -3.83 -14.96 21.54
CA GLY A 248 -4.98 -14.77 22.44
C GLY A 248 -4.70 -13.88 23.66
N LYS A 249 -3.59 -13.14 23.70
CA LYS A 249 -3.30 -12.16 24.76
C LYS A 249 -4.12 -10.86 24.63
N LEU A 250 -4.87 -10.70 23.54
CA LEU A 250 -5.81 -9.60 23.32
C LEU A 250 -7.24 -10.16 23.09
N SER A 251 -8.25 -9.60 23.77
CA SER A 251 -9.62 -10.18 23.75
C SER A 251 -10.39 -9.88 22.45
N THR A 252 -11.15 -10.88 21.97
CA THR A 252 -12.00 -10.81 20.77
C THR A 252 -13.17 -9.84 20.89
N LYS A 253 -13.69 -9.60 22.10
CA LYS A 253 -14.75 -8.60 22.41
C LYS A 253 -14.31 -7.17 22.10
N ILE A 254 -13.01 -6.90 22.16
CA ILE A 254 -12.44 -5.62 21.77
C ILE A 254 -12.43 -5.54 20.23
N LEU A 255 -11.91 -6.52 19.52
CA LEU A 255 -11.84 -6.49 18.04
C LEU A 255 -13.20 -6.36 17.32
N SER A 256 -14.26 -6.97 17.85
CA SER A 256 -15.61 -6.91 17.29
C SER A 256 -16.35 -5.60 17.60
N SER A 257 -16.16 -5.02 18.79
CA SER A 257 -16.72 -3.72 19.15
C SER A 257 -15.99 -2.54 18.47
N LEU A 258 -14.75 -2.76 18.02
CA LEU A 258 -13.90 -1.76 17.38
C LEU A 258 -14.09 -1.64 15.85
N GLY A 259 -14.97 -2.44 15.23
CA GLY A 259 -15.23 -2.34 13.79
C GLY A 259 -14.01 -2.63 12.89
N ILE A 260 -13.04 -3.41 13.38
CA ILE A 260 -11.87 -3.94 12.64
C ILE A 260 -12.29 -5.10 11.71
N THR A 261 -13.54 -5.09 11.27
CA THR A 261 -13.87 -5.53 9.93
C THR A 261 -13.45 -4.40 8.99
N THR A 262 -12.14 -4.23 8.79
CA THR A 262 -11.69 -3.60 7.54
C THR A 262 -12.44 -4.34 6.43
N LYS A 263 -13.14 -3.61 5.54
CA LYS A 263 -13.76 -4.17 4.33
C LYS A 263 -12.79 -5.07 3.54
N ASP A 264 -11.50 -4.90 3.79
CA ASP A 264 -10.37 -5.60 3.20
C ASP A 264 -10.15 -7.06 3.63
N CYS A 265 -10.95 -7.70 4.49
CA CYS A 265 -10.75 -9.15 4.67
C CYS A 265 -11.97 -9.91 5.16
N ALA A 266 -12.59 -10.68 4.25
CA ALA A 266 -13.78 -11.49 4.53
C ALA A 266 -13.60 -12.99 4.20
N LEU A 267 -12.41 -13.45 3.81
CA LEU A 267 -12.23 -14.81 3.30
C LEU A 267 -11.97 -15.83 4.41
N GLY A 268 -12.66 -16.97 4.32
CA GLY A 268 -12.55 -18.12 5.23
C GLY A 268 -13.42 -17.99 6.47
N LEU A 269 -14.23 -19.04 6.71
CA LEU A 269 -15.18 -19.13 7.82
C LEU A 269 -14.95 -20.35 8.71
N GLU A 270 -14.17 -21.34 8.27
CA GLU A 270 -13.89 -22.54 9.06
C GLU A 270 -12.44 -22.96 8.89
N PHE A 271 -11.96 -23.75 9.84
CA PHE A 271 -10.61 -24.28 9.86
C PHE A 271 -10.54 -25.58 10.67
N SER A 272 -9.44 -26.30 10.49
CA SER A 272 -8.97 -27.35 11.38
C SER A 272 -7.49 -27.12 11.65
N GLY A 273 -7.02 -27.38 12.86
CA GLY A 273 -5.62 -27.19 13.21
C GLY A 273 -5.32 -27.63 14.64
N ARG A 274 -4.39 -26.92 15.26
CA ARG A 274 -3.97 -27.16 16.64
C ARG A 274 -4.13 -25.90 17.48
N ASP A 275 -4.50 -26.07 18.75
CA ASP A 275 -4.50 -24.99 19.72
C ASP A 275 -3.10 -24.80 20.35
N GLY A 276 -2.98 -23.83 21.27
CA GLY A 276 -1.71 -23.53 21.96
C GLY A 276 -1.19 -24.65 22.86
N ASN A 277 -2.01 -25.68 23.14
CA ASN A 277 -1.61 -26.87 23.88
C ASN A 277 -1.23 -28.04 22.94
N GLY A 278 -1.32 -27.85 21.62
CA GLY A 278 -1.05 -28.87 20.61
C GLY A 278 -2.22 -29.83 20.35
N CYS A 279 -3.40 -29.59 20.94
CA CYS A 279 -4.58 -30.43 20.75
C CYS A 279 -5.23 -30.17 19.38
N ARG A 280 -5.71 -31.22 18.71
CA ARG A 280 -6.41 -31.09 17.43
C ARG A 280 -7.80 -30.50 17.63
N VAL A 281 -8.06 -29.40 16.93
CA VAL A 281 -9.30 -28.63 17.01
C VAL A 281 -9.84 -28.31 15.62
N MET A 282 -11.16 -28.14 15.54
CA MET A 282 -11.87 -27.62 14.37
C MET A 282 -12.86 -26.54 14.83
N GLY A 283 -13.10 -25.52 14.02
CA GLY A 283 -13.98 -24.43 14.44
C GLY A 283 -14.41 -23.49 13.33
N ILE A 284 -15.24 -22.51 13.73
CA ILE A 284 -15.75 -21.45 12.86
C ILE A 284 -15.19 -20.10 13.33
N VAL A 285 -14.83 -19.26 12.36
CA VAL A 285 -14.45 -17.87 12.57
C VAL A 285 -15.37 -16.94 11.79
N LYS A 286 -15.57 -15.72 12.30
CA LYS A 286 -16.41 -14.72 11.65
C LYS A 286 -15.83 -14.26 10.29
N ALA A 287 -14.51 -14.22 10.19
CA ALA A 287 -13.74 -13.86 9.01
C ALA A 287 -12.28 -14.30 9.18
N LYS A 288 -11.45 -14.14 8.15
CA LYS A 288 -10.00 -14.42 8.17
C LYS A 288 -9.66 -15.89 8.47
N GLY A 289 -10.54 -16.83 8.11
CA GLY A 289 -10.28 -18.26 8.29
C GLY A 289 -9.25 -18.84 7.33
N LEU A 290 -9.05 -18.21 6.16
CA LEU A 290 -7.95 -18.56 5.25
C LEU A 290 -6.66 -17.87 5.73
N ALA A 291 -6.10 -18.39 6.82
CA ALA A 291 -4.91 -17.84 7.46
C ALA A 291 -4.03 -18.94 8.06
N THR A 292 -2.75 -18.66 8.25
CA THR A 292 -1.81 -19.59 8.92
C THR A 292 -2.12 -19.73 10.42
N THR A 293 -2.71 -18.70 11.02
CA THR A 293 -3.16 -18.65 12.41
C THR A 293 -4.48 -17.91 12.53
N VAL A 294 -5.38 -18.41 13.38
CA VAL A 294 -6.72 -17.85 13.58
C VAL A 294 -7.03 -17.71 15.06
N LEU A 295 -7.84 -16.72 15.42
CA LEU A 295 -8.38 -16.54 16.75
C LEU A 295 -9.88 -16.89 16.73
N PRO A 296 -10.27 -18.13 17.07
CA PRO A 296 -11.66 -18.57 17.02
C PRO A 296 -12.50 -18.02 18.17
N ASP A 297 -13.82 -18.01 17.96
CA ASP A 297 -14.77 -17.92 19.06
C ASP A 297 -14.71 -19.23 19.85
N SER A 298 -14.49 -19.15 21.17
CA SER A 298 -14.36 -20.31 22.05
C SER A 298 -15.59 -21.22 22.01
N ASP A 299 -16.77 -20.66 21.76
CA ASP A 299 -18.02 -21.42 21.70
C ASP A 299 -18.14 -22.25 20.42
N PHE A 300 -17.47 -21.83 19.35
CA PHE A 300 -17.45 -22.53 18.05
C PHE A 300 -16.14 -23.27 17.82
N LEU A 301 -15.59 -23.86 18.88
CA LEU A 301 -14.40 -24.70 18.84
C LEU A 301 -14.72 -26.10 19.37
N TRP A 302 -14.42 -27.12 18.56
CA TRP A 302 -14.60 -28.53 18.91
C TRP A 302 -13.28 -29.29 18.84
N LYS A 303 -13.10 -30.24 19.76
CA LYS A 303 -12.00 -31.21 19.69
C LYS A 303 -12.23 -32.16 18.53
N VAL A 304 -11.18 -32.41 17.75
CA VAL A 304 -11.24 -33.37 16.63
C VAL A 304 -11.23 -34.81 17.20
N PRO A 305 -12.23 -35.65 16.87
CA PRO A 305 -12.23 -37.06 17.24
C PRO A 305 -11.00 -37.83 16.72
N ASP A 306 -10.57 -38.84 17.47
CA ASP A 306 -9.36 -39.60 17.13
C ASP A 306 -9.43 -40.40 15.82
N LYS A 307 -10.64 -40.69 15.36
CA LYS A 307 -10.91 -41.36 14.09
C LYS A 307 -10.83 -40.46 12.86
N TRP A 308 -10.73 -39.13 13.05
CA TRP A 308 -10.69 -38.17 11.95
C TRP A 308 -9.29 -37.59 11.77
N THR A 309 -8.92 -37.38 10.51
CA THR A 309 -7.80 -36.50 10.13
C THR A 309 -8.22 -35.03 10.28
N LEU A 310 -7.26 -34.12 10.35
CA LEU A 310 -7.54 -32.68 10.31
C LEU A 310 -8.25 -32.30 8.99
N GLU A 311 -7.84 -32.89 7.88
CA GLU A 311 -8.48 -32.70 6.58
C GLU A 311 -9.98 -33.05 6.62
N GLN A 312 -10.34 -34.18 7.22
CA GLN A 312 -11.72 -34.58 7.42
C GLN A 312 -12.47 -33.63 8.36
N ALA A 313 -11.83 -33.23 9.45
CA ALA A 313 -12.41 -32.33 10.45
C ALA A 313 -12.75 -30.95 9.88
N ALA A 314 -11.93 -30.44 8.95
CA ALA A 314 -12.15 -29.15 8.29
C ALA A 314 -13.48 -29.07 7.50
N THR A 315 -14.10 -30.21 7.18
CA THR A 315 -15.35 -30.26 6.41
C THR A 315 -16.61 -30.06 7.24
N ILE A 316 -16.50 -30.12 8.56
CA ILE A 316 -17.61 -30.24 9.50
C ILE A 316 -18.20 -28.90 9.94
N PRO A 317 -17.42 -27.91 10.42
CA PRO A 317 -17.96 -26.84 11.24
C PRO A 317 -19.08 -26.04 10.56
N VAL A 318 -18.82 -25.38 9.42
CA VAL A 318 -19.83 -24.54 8.76
C VAL A 318 -20.97 -25.36 8.20
N THR A 319 -20.68 -26.55 7.66
CA THR A 319 -21.71 -27.37 7.01
C THR A 319 -22.75 -27.87 8.01
N TYR A 320 -22.33 -28.45 9.12
CA TYR A 320 -23.24 -29.00 10.12
C TYR A 320 -23.86 -27.94 11.01
N VAL A 321 -23.14 -26.88 11.38
CA VAL A 321 -23.74 -25.76 12.12
C VAL A 321 -24.86 -25.13 11.31
N THR A 322 -24.64 -24.87 10.01
CA THR A 322 -25.69 -24.33 9.12
C THR A 322 -26.88 -25.28 9.04
N SER A 323 -26.65 -26.57 8.84
CA SER A 323 -27.74 -27.55 8.68
C SER A 323 -28.54 -27.78 9.96
N TYR A 324 -27.91 -27.89 11.13
CA TYR A 324 -28.61 -28.01 12.41
C TYR A 324 -29.39 -26.73 12.75
N TYR A 325 -28.77 -25.57 12.56
CA TYR A 325 -29.44 -24.29 12.80
C TYR A 325 -30.66 -24.12 11.88
N ALA A 326 -30.50 -24.42 10.58
CA ALA A 326 -31.59 -24.32 9.62
C ALA A 326 -32.71 -25.32 9.91
N LEU A 327 -32.40 -26.62 9.96
CA LEU A 327 -33.42 -27.68 10.01
C LEU A 327 -34.04 -27.84 11.39
N ILE A 328 -33.23 -27.87 12.45
CA ILE A 328 -33.68 -28.22 13.80
C ILE A 328 -34.07 -26.98 14.59
N VAL A 329 -33.20 -25.97 14.67
CA VAL A 329 -33.44 -24.78 15.51
C VAL A 329 -34.52 -23.89 14.89
N ARG A 330 -34.35 -23.46 13.63
CA ARG A 330 -35.27 -22.55 12.95
C ARG A 330 -36.44 -23.27 12.28
N GLY A 331 -36.15 -24.35 11.57
CA GLY A 331 -37.13 -25.14 10.81
C GLY A 331 -37.95 -26.12 11.63
N ARG A 332 -37.52 -26.43 12.87
CA ARG A 332 -38.19 -27.33 13.81
C ARG A 332 -38.65 -28.65 13.17
N LEU A 333 -37.79 -29.22 12.31
CA LEU A 333 -38.06 -30.44 11.56
C LEU A 333 -38.40 -31.60 12.51
N LYS A 334 -39.46 -32.33 12.19
CA LYS A 334 -39.96 -33.46 13.00
C LYS A 334 -39.87 -34.79 12.24
N ALA A 335 -39.80 -35.87 13.00
CA ALA A 335 -39.89 -37.22 12.46
C ALA A 335 -41.19 -37.42 11.67
N GLY A 336 -41.10 -38.09 10.52
CA GLY A 336 -42.21 -38.33 9.60
C GLY A 336 -42.49 -37.19 8.61
N GLU A 337 -41.92 -36.00 8.79
CA GLU A 337 -42.06 -34.90 7.82
C GLU A 337 -41.25 -35.16 6.53
N SER A 338 -41.66 -34.53 5.43
CA SER A 338 -40.87 -34.50 4.19
C SER A 338 -40.09 -33.21 4.03
N VAL A 339 -38.85 -33.31 3.52
CA VAL A 339 -37.96 -32.17 3.33
C VAL A 339 -37.34 -32.19 1.93
N LEU A 340 -37.36 -31.04 1.25
CA LEU A 340 -36.60 -30.79 0.02
C LEU A 340 -35.28 -30.10 0.35
N ILE A 341 -34.16 -30.73 -0.01
CA ILE A 341 -32.82 -30.20 0.21
C ILE A 341 -32.18 -29.92 -1.15
N HIS A 342 -31.99 -28.65 -1.49
CA HIS A 342 -31.32 -28.31 -2.74
C HIS A 342 -29.80 -28.52 -2.67
N SER A 343 -29.19 -28.78 -3.83
CA SER A 343 -27.75 -28.94 -3.98
C SER A 343 -27.17 -30.06 -3.10
N GLY A 344 -27.83 -31.22 -3.04
CA GLY A 344 -27.54 -32.29 -2.07
C GLY A 344 -26.10 -32.80 -2.07
N ALA A 345 -25.40 -32.77 -3.20
CA ALA A 345 -24.00 -33.19 -3.30
C ALA A 345 -22.99 -32.13 -2.80
N GLY A 346 -23.44 -30.92 -2.48
CA GLY A 346 -22.64 -29.87 -1.85
C GLY A 346 -22.45 -30.10 -0.34
N GLY A 347 -21.60 -29.28 0.30
CA GLY A 347 -21.25 -29.48 1.71
C GLY A 347 -22.45 -29.41 2.67
N VAL A 348 -23.22 -28.32 2.62
CA VAL A 348 -24.43 -28.15 3.46
C VAL A 348 -25.50 -29.19 3.09
N GLY A 349 -25.66 -29.49 1.79
CA GLY A 349 -26.62 -30.47 1.30
C GLY A 349 -26.40 -31.86 1.89
N GLN A 350 -25.17 -32.37 1.87
CA GLN A 350 -24.84 -33.69 2.44
C GLN A 350 -25.10 -33.73 3.95
N ALA A 351 -24.68 -32.70 4.69
CA ALA A 351 -24.94 -32.60 6.12
C ALA A 351 -26.45 -32.54 6.45
N ALA A 352 -27.21 -31.76 5.67
CA ALA A 352 -28.65 -31.63 5.82
C ALA A 352 -29.38 -32.96 5.55
N ILE A 353 -28.97 -33.72 4.51
CA ILE A 353 -29.52 -35.04 4.21
C ILE A 353 -29.26 -36.01 5.38
N ALA A 354 -28.02 -36.05 5.89
CA ALA A 354 -27.66 -36.91 7.03
C ALA A 354 -28.51 -36.61 8.28
N ILE A 355 -28.69 -35.33 8.61
CA ILE A 355 -29.51 -34.88 9.75
C ILE A 355 -30.98 -35.25 9.55
N ALA A 356 -31.55 -34.96 8.36
CA ALA A 356 -32.96 -35.22 8.07
C ALA A 356 -33.28 -36.72 8.06
N LEU A 357 -32.43 -37.55 7.46
CA LEU A 357 -32.59 -39.01 7.48
C LEU A 357 -32.52 -39.56 8.90
N ASN A 358 -31.58 -39.07 9.72
CA ASN A 358 -31.48 -39.45 11.12
C ASN A 358 -32.69 -38.99 11.96
N ALA A 359 -33.30 -37.87 11.61
CA ALA A 359 -34.55 -37.41 12.23
C ALA A 359 -35.77 -38.23 11.82
N GLY A 360 -35.65 -39.18 10.87
CA GLY A 360 -36.76 -40.01 10.38
C GLY A 360 -37.63 -39.29 9.35
N CYS A 361 -37.07 -38.34 8.60
CA CYS A 361 -37.78 -37.57 7.57
C CYS A 361 -37.68 -38.22 6.18
N THR A 362 -38.67 -37.96 5.33
CA THR A 362 -38.60 -38.29 3.91
C THR A 362 -37.85 -37.21 3.15
N VAL A 363 -36.70 -37.55 2.57
CA VAL A 363 -35.82 -36.57 1.93
C VAL A 363 -35.99 -36.57 0.41
N PHE A 364 -36.25 -35.40 -0.16
CA PHE A 364 -36.09 -35.08 -1.58
C PHE A 364 -34.83 -34.21 -1.74
N THR A 365 -34.11 -34.36 -2.84
CA THR A 365 -32.93 -33.54 -3.11
C THR A 365 -32.81 -33.16 -4.57
N THR A 366 -31.98 -32.16 -4.88
CA THR A 366 -31.59 -31.85 -6.26
C THR A 366 -30.09 -31.86 -6.47
N VAL A 367 -29.65 -32.26 -7.67
CA VAL A 367 -28.25 -32.29 -8.09
C VAL A 367 -28.07 -31.77 -9.52
N GLY A 368 -26.87 -31.28 -9.83
CA GLY A 368 -26.60 -30.67 -11.13
C GLY A 368 -26.05 -31.61 -12.18
N THR A 369 -25.48 -32.77 -11.81
CA THR A 369 -24.84 -33.69 -12.77
C THR A 369 -25.16 -35.15 -12.43
N PRO A 370 -25.09 -36.08 -13.41
CA PRO A 370 -25.29 -37.51 -13.18
C PRO A 370 -24.30 -38.11 -12.17
N GLU A 371 -23.04 -37.66 -12.17
CA GLU A 371 -22.02 -38.16 -11.23
C GLU A 371 -22.39 -37.81 -9.78
N LYS A 372 -22.96 -36.62 -9.57
CA LYS A 372 -23.46 -36.19 -8.25
C LYS A 372 -24.69 -36.99 -7.80
N ARG A 373 -25.56 -37.39 -8.74
CA ARG A 373 -26.69 -38.28 -8.45
C ARG A 373 -26.20 -39.64 -7.95
N LEU A 374 -25.35 -40.31 -8.73
CA LEU A 374 -24.78 -41.61 -8.39
C LEU A 374 -24.03 -41.57 -7.04
N TYR A 375 -23.30 -40.49 -6.77
CA TYR A 375 -22.64 -40.31 -5.49
C TYR A 375 -23.64 -40.28 -4.32
N LEU A 376 -24.75 -39.54 -4.43
CA LEU A 376 -25.75 -39.46 -3.35
C LEU A 376 -26.47 -40.78 -3.13
N GLU A 377 -26.85 -41.49 -4.19
CA GLU A 377 -27.50 -42.81 -4.10
C GLU A 377 -26.60 -43.82 -3.38
N LYS A 378 -25.30 -43.81 -3.69
CA LYS A 378 -24.32 -44.67 -3.03
C LYS A 378 -24.10 -44.28 -1.56
N THR A 379 -24.11 -42.98 -1.26
CA THR A 379 -23.80 -42.46 0.08
C THR A 379 -24.99 -42.58 1.04
N PHE A 380 -26.20 -42.40 0.52
CA PHE A 380 -27.45 -42.44 1.26
C PHE A 380 -28.41 -43.43 0.60
N PRO A 381 -28.35 -44.73 0.93
CA PRO A 381 -29.17 -45.77 0.31
C PRO A 381 -30.69 -45.55 0.45
N GLN A 382 -31.11 -44.69 1.38
CA GLN A 382 -32.51 -44.28 1.57
C GLN A 382 -33.01 -43.30 0.49
N LEU A 383 -32.12 -42.69 -0.29
CA LEU A 383 -32.44 -41.84 -1.44
C LEU A 383 -32.56 -42.70 -2.69
N THR A 384 -33.78 -42.92 -3.14
CA THR A 384 -34.08 -43.56 -4.43
C THR A 384 -34.02 -42.54 -5.57
N ASP A 385 -33.86 -42.99 -6.82
CA ASP A 385 -33.80 -42.10 -8.01
C ASP A 385 -35.04 -41.20 -8.11
N LYS A 386 -36.21 -41.72 -7.72
CA LYS A 386 -37.48 -40.97 -7.63
C LYS A 386 -37.45 -39.77 -6.70
N ARG A 387 -36.49 -39.69 -5.77
CA ARG A 387 -36.33 -38.61 -4.79
C ARG A 387 -35.21 -37.62 -5.15
N ILE A 388 -34.60 -37.76 -6.33
CA ILE A 388 -33.48 -36.92 -6.78
C ILE A 388 -33.84 -36.15 -8.06
N GLY A 389 -34.13 -34.86 -7.94
CA GLY A 389 -34.38 -33.95 -9.07
C GLY A 389 -33.13 -33.28 -9.64
N ASN A 390 -33.31 -32.52 -10.72
CA ASN A 390 -32.27 -31.69 -11.34
C ASN A 390 -32.22 -30.31 -10.68
N SER A 391 -31.04 -29.78 -10.35
CA SER A 391 -30.86 -28.44 -9.77
C SER A 391 -30.61 -27.34 -10.81
N ARG A 392 -30.45 -27.71 -12.09
CA ARG A 392 -30.16 -26.77 -13.19
C ARG A 392 -31.40 -26.18 -13.84
N ASP A 393 -32.57 -26.77 -13.63
CA ASP A 393 -33.87 -26.35 -14.14
C ASP A 393 -34.92 -26.34 -13.01
N THR A 394 -36.19 -26.13 -13.35
CA THR A 394 -37.33 -26.17 -12.43
C THR A 394 -38.09 -27.50 -12.45
N ASN A 395 -37.59 -28.52 -13.18
CA ASN A 395 -38.27 -29.81 -13.34
C ASN A 395 -38.36 -30.60 -12.04
N PHE A 396 -37.51 -30.31 -11.06
CA PHE A 396 -37.61 -30.88 -9.72
C PHE A 396 -38.98 -30.64 -9.08
N MET A 397 -39.66 -29.53 -9.40
CA MET A 397 -40.99 -29.22 -8.88
C MET A 397 -42.01 -30.28 -9.29
N ARG A 398 -41.98 -30.70 -10.57
CA ARG A 398 -42.88 -31.73 -11.07
C ARG A 398 -42.62 -33.07 -10.39
N LEU A 399 -41.35 -33.48 -10.29
CA LEU A 399 -40.97 -34.70 -9.59
C LEU A 399 -41.50 -34.72 -8.14
N ILE A 400 -41.36 -33.62 -7.42
CA ILE A 400 -41.80 -33.54 -6.02
C ILE A 400 -43.33 -33.61 -5.94
N LEU A 401 -44.04 -32.87 -6.79
CA LEU A 401 -45.50 -32.90 -6.79
C LEU A 401 -46.05 -34.28 -7.18
N ASP A 402 -45.44 -34.95 -8.15
CA ASP A 402 -45.84 -36.30 -8.57
C ASP A 402 -45.63 -37.30 -7.42
N GLU A 403 -44.45 -37.29 -6.76
CA GLU A 403 -44.12 -38.20 -5.65
C GLU A 403 -44.79 -37.83 -4.32
N THR A 404 -45.42 -36.66 -4.23
CA THR A 404 -46.19 -36.21 -3.04
C THR A 404 -47.68 -36.10 -3.33
N GLU A 405 -48.15 -36.59 -4.48
CA GLU A 405 -49.56 -36.56 -4.90
C GLU A 405 -50.17 -35.13 -4.83
N GLY A 406 -49.38 -34.13 -5.22
CA GLY A 406 -49.75 -32.71 -5.21
C GLY A 406 -49.66 -32.03 -3.85
N ARG A 407 -49.31 -32.76 -2.77
CA ARG A 407 -49.20 -32.20 -1.41
C ARG A 407 -48.05 -31.21 -1.28
N GLY A 408 -46.89 -31.52 -1.88
CA GLY A 408 -45.63 -30.84 -1.63
C GLY A 408 -44.89 -31.34 -0.39
N VAL A 409 -43.90 -30.58 0.06
CA VAL A 409 -43.02 -30.91 1.20
C VAL A 409 -43.23 -30.00 2.40
N ASP A 410 -42.98 -30.54 3.60
CA ASP A 410 -43.17 -29.82 4.87
C ASP A 410 -42.05 -28.81 5.13
N VAL A 411 -40.82 -29.09 4.68
CA VAL A 411 -39.69 -28.18 4.82
C VAL A 411 -38.92 -28.08 3.51
N VAL A 412 -38.47 -26.87 3.16
CA VAL A 412 -37.55 -26.66 2.02
C VAL A 412 -36.29 -25.99 2.54
N LEU A 413 -35.12 -26.59 2.31
CA LEU A 413 -33.81 -25.97 2.50
C LEU A 413 -33.30 -25.49 1.14
N ASN A 414 -33.45 -24.19 0.87
CA ASN A 414 -33.13 -23.58 -0.43
C ASN A 414 -31.78 -22.88 -0.45
N SER A 415 -31.04 -23.13 -1.52
CA SER A 415 -29.79 -22.43 -1.88
C SER A 415 -29.77 -21.99 -3.35
N LEU A 416 -30.89 -22.12 -4.07
CA LEU A 416 -31.03 -21.76 -5.48
C LEU A 416 -31.64 -20.36 -5.59
N ALA A 417 -31.46 -19.73 -6.74
CA ALA A 417 -31.86 -18.35 -6.95
C ALA A 417 -33.01 -18.20 -7.96
N GLU A 418 -33.66 -17.04 -7.94
CA GLU A 418 -34.59 -16.55 -8.97
C GLU A 418 -35.77 -17.49 -9.25
N GLU A 419 -35.97 -17.92 -10.50
CA GLU A 419 -37.08 -18.80 -10.91
C GLU A 419 -37.08 -20.10 -10.11
N LYS A 420 -35.90 -20.63 -9.78
CA LYS A 420 -35.75 -21.87 -9.01
C LYS A 420 -36.22 -21.68 -7.58
N LEU A 421 -35.90 -20.55 -6.94
CA LEU A 421 -36.42 -20.20 -5.62
C LEU A 421 -37.96 -20.16 -5.66
N ARG A 422 -38.55 -19.52 -6.67
CA ARG A 422 -40.01 -19.47 -6.84
C ARG A 422 -40.62 -20.86 -7.05
N ALA A 423 -39.97 -21.73 -7.83
CA ALA A 423 -40.39 -23.12 -7.99
C ALA A 423 -40.30 -23.90 -6.67
N SER A 424 -39.25 -23.69 -5.87
CA SER A 424 -39.10 -24.27 -4.54
C SER A 424 -40.20 -23.83 -3.58
N ILE A 425 -40.63 -22.56 -3.62
CA ILE A 425 -41.77 -22.07 -2.81
C ILE A 425 -43.05 -22.80 -3.19
N ARG A 426 -43.29 -23.07 -4.47
CA ARG A 426 -44.49 -23.80 -4.93
C ARG A 426 -44.50 -25.26 -4.48
N CYS A 427 -43.33 -25.84 -4.20
CA CYS A 427 -43.21 -27.19 -3.64
C CYS A 427 -43.63 -27.26 -2.16
N LEU A 428 -43.89 -26.13 -1.50
CA LEU A 428 -44.21 -26.10 -0.07
C LEU A 428 -45.66 -26.55 0.19
N ALA A 429 -45.81 -27.49 1.11
CA ALA A 429 -47.11 -27.99 1.58
C ALA A 429 -47.78 -26.99 2.55
N THR A 430 -49.05 -27.26 2.89
CA THR A 430 -49.77 -26.54 3.95
C THR A 430 -49.01 -26.68 5.28
N ASN A 431 -48.88 -25.58 6.02
CA ASN A 431 -48.05 -25.41 7.23
C ASN A 431 -46.53 -25.52 7.00
N GLY A 432 -46.08 -25.59 5.74
CA GLY A 432 -44.67 -25.82 5.43
C GLY A 432 -43.75 -24.64 5.77
N ARG A 433 -42.47 -24.93 5.95
CA ARG A 433 -41.44 -23.96 6.36
C ARG A 433 -40.33 -23.87 5.32
N PHE A 434 -40.11 -22.66 4.82
CA PHE A 434 -39.08 -22.37 3.84
C PHE A 434 -37.83 -21.81 4.51
N LEU A 435 -36.69 -22.44 4.32
CA LEU A 435 -35.41 -22.12 4.93
C LEU A 435 -34.44 -21.64 3.85
N GLU A 436 -34.28 -20.31 3.75
CA GLU A 436 -33.43 -19.67 2.75
C GLU A 436 -32.01 -19.50 3.29
N ILE A 437 -31.05 -20.25 2.73
CA ILE A 437 -29.62 -20.09 3.00
C ILE A 437 -28.88 -19.36 1.87
N GLY A 438 -29.54 -19.17 0.71
CA GLY A 438 -29.04 -18.37 -0.39
C GLY A 438 -29.11 -16.88 -0.07
N LYS A 439 -28.19 -16.11 -0.63
CA LYS A 439 -28.10 -14.66 -0.38
C LYS A 439 -28.47 -13.80 -1.58
N TYR A 440 -28.48 -14.36 -2.78
CA TYR A 440 -28.66 -13.58 -4.02
C TYR A 440 -29.99 -12.83 -4.04
N ASP A 441 -31.12 -13.52 -3.90
CA ASP A 441 -32.45 -12.90 -3.92
C ASP A 441 -32.68 -11.95 -2.74
N MET A 442 -32.13 -12.28 -1.57
CA MET A 442 -32.18 -11.42 -0.39
C MET A 442 -31.43 -10.09 -0.59
N LEU A 443 -30.23 -10.14 -1.18
CA LEU A 443 -29.39 -8.96 -1.41
C LEU A 443 -29.93 -8.08 -2.55
N ASN A 444 -30.56 -8.68 -3.55
CA ASN A 444 -31.15 -7.96 -4.69
C ASN A 444 -32.57 -7.44 -4.42
N GLY A 445 -33.17 -7.78 -3.28
CA GLY A 445 -34.54 -7.36 -2.95
C GLY A 445 -35.59 -7.97 -3.87
N ASN A 446 -35.38 -9.20 -4.32
CA ASN A 446 -36.31 -9.88 -5.23
C ASN A 446 -37.66 -10.17 -4.56
N CYS A 447 -38.76 -9.94 -5.28
CA CYS A 447 -40.10 -10.12 -4.75
C CYS A 447 -40.47 -11.60 -4.55
N ILE A 448 -41.11 -11.88 -3.41
CA ILE A 448 -41.77 -13.15 -3.09
C ILE A 448 -43.28 -12.93 -3.15
N ASP A 449 -44.00 -13.88 -3.74
CA ASP A 449 -45.46 -13.83 -3.81
C ASP A 449 -46.08 -14.17 -2.44
N MET A 450 -46.78 -13.20 -1.85
CA MET A 450 -47.44 -13.32 -0.54
C MET A 450 -48.54 -14.38 -0.51
N SER A 451 -49.05 -14.82 -1.67
CA SER A 451 -50.03 -15.90 -1.76
C SER A 451 -49.53 -17.20 -1.11
N MET A 452 -48.22 -17.41 -0.99
CA MET A 452 -47.63 -18.58 -0.32
C MET A 452 -48.09 -18.71 1.14
N PHE A 453 -48.37 -17.60 1.82
CA PHE A 453 -48.77 -17.59 3.22
C PHE A 453 -50.22 -18.03 3.44
N LEU A 454 -51.05 -18.09 2.39
CA LEU A 454 -52.40 -18.66 2.46
C LEU A 454 -52.38 -20.15 2.84
N LYS A 455 -51.27 -20.85 2.56
CA LYS A 455 -51.01 -22.22 2.99
C LYS A 455 -50.56 -22.30 4.47
N ASN A 456 -50.69 -21.23 5.26
CA ASN A 456 -50.18 -21.11 6.63
C ASN A 456 -48.67 -21.42 6.74
N THR A 457 -47.90 -21.02 5.72
CA THR A 457 -46.47 -21.31 5.63
C THR A 457 -45.63 -20.30 6.41
N SER A 458 -44.37 -20.60 6.64
CA SER A 458 -43.38 -19.67 7.23
C SER A 458 -42.15 -19.56 6.35
N PHE A 459 -41.56 -18.37 6.27
CA PHE A 459 -40.33 -18.10 5.52
C PHE A 459 -39.23 -17.64 6.46
N HIS A 460 -38.09 -18.33 6.45
CA HIS A 460 -36.96 -18.10 7.34
C HIS A 460 -35.71 -17.75 6.54
N GLY A 461 -35.22 -16.51 6.67
CA GLY A 461 -33.86 -16.17 6.27
C GLY A 461 -32.85 -16.74 7.28
N ILE A 462 -31.94 -17.58 6.80
CA ILE A 462 -30.94 -18.27 7.62
C ILE A 462 -29.56 -17.66 7.36
N LEU A 463 -29.09 -16.86 8.32
CA LEU A 463 -27.79 -16.21 8.27
C LEU A 463 -26.92 -16.76 9.40
N LEU A 464 -25.86 -17.50 9.04
CA LEU A 464 -24.91 -18.05 10.00
C LEU A 464 -24.20 -16.94 10.80
N GLU A 465 -23.97 -15.79 10.17
CA GLU A 465 -23.28 -14.64 10.77
C GLU A 465 -23.98 -14.13 12.02
N LYS A 466 -25.30 -14.34 12.13
CA LYS A 466 -26.10 -13.95 13.29
C LYS A 466 -25.87 -14.83 14.51
N LEU A 467 -25.34 -16.04 14.36
CA LEU A 467 -24.99 -16.90 15.49
C LEU A 467 -23.69 -16.48 16.20
N PHE A 468 -22.90 -15.57 15.63
CA PHE A 468 -21.75 -14.98 16.35
C PHE A 468 -22.17 -13.94 17.38
N GLU A 469 -23.43 -13.49 17.36
CA GLU A 469 -24.02 -12.71 18.43
C GLU A 469 -24.44 -13.67 19.55
N ASP A 470 -24.19 -13.34 20.82
CA ASP A 470 -24.57 -14.19 21.95
C ASP A 470 -26.09 -14.34 22.00
N CYS A 471 -26.58 -15.52 21.60
CA CYS A 471 -27.99 -15.84 21.54
C CYS A 471 -28.26 -17.30 21.93
N VAL A 472 -29.50 -17.60 22.30
CA VAL A 472 -29.93 -18.95 22.70
C VAL A 472 -29.72 -19.97 21.57
N ASP A 473 -29.99 -19.54 20.32
CA ASP A 473 -29.83 -20.37 19.13
C ASP A 473 -28.38 -20.82 18.93
N LYS A 474 -27.38 -20.01 19.31
CA LYS A 474 -25.95 -20.35 19.25
C LYS A 474 -25.68 -21.57 20.13
N GLN A 475 -26.08 -21.47 21.40
CA GLN A 475 -25.84 -22.51 22.41
C GLN A 475 -26.56 -23.82 22.05
N GLU A 476 -27.79 -23.73 21.54
CA GLU A 476 -28.53 -24.91 21.10
C GLU A 476 -27.87 -25.58 19.89
N THR A 477 -27.43 -24.79 18.90
CA THR A 477 -26.75 -25.32 17.71
C THR A 477 -25.45 -26.04 18.07
N ILE A 478 -24.66 -25.48 18.99
CA ILE A 478 -23.40 -26.09 19.44
C ILE A 478 -23.66 -27.45 20.11
N LYS A 479 -24.69 -27.53 20.96
CA LYS A 479 -25.10 -28.79 21.61
C LYS A 479 -25.53 -29.83 20.58
N LEU A 480 -26.31 -29.44 19.58
CA LEU A 480 -26.78 -30.34 18.52
C LEU A 480 -25.62 -30.89 17.69
N VAL A 481 -24.66 -30.05 17.30
CA VAL A 481 -23.46 -30.50 16.57
C VAL A 481 -22.62 -31.45 17.41
N SER A 482 -22.37 -31.11 18.68
CA SER A 482 -21.58 -31.96 19.59
C SER A 482 -22.22 -33.33 19.79
N LYS A 483 -23.53 -33.36 20.06
CA LYS A 483 -24.31 -34.59 20.15
C LYS A 483 -24.24 -35.38 18.85
N GLY A 484 -24.41 -34.70 17.71
CA GLY A 484 -24.32 -35.27 16.36
C GLY A 484 -22.99 -35.96 16.05
N ILE A 485 -21.88 -35.44 16.58
CA ILE A 485 -20.54 -36.04 16.47
C ILE A 485 -20.48 -37.34 17.28
N GLU A 486 -20.98 -37.31 18.52
CA GLU A 486 -20.95 -38.45 19.44
C GLU A 486 -21.77 -39.64 18.93
N ASN A 487 -23.00 -39.40 18.46
CA ASN A 487 -23.89 -40.44 17.96
C ASN A 487 -23.73 -40.74 16.46
N GLY A 488 -22.73 -40.17 15.80
CA GLY A 488 -22.27 -40.56 14.47
C GLY A 488 -23.14 -40.09 13.30
N VAL A 489 -24.06 -39.16 13.54
CA VAL A 489 -24.83 -38.45 12.51
C VAL A 489 -23.91 -37.52 11.73
N VAL A 490 -23.02 -36.81 12.44
CA VAL A 490 -22.01 -35.94 11.87
C VAL A 490 -20.86 -36.78 11.36
N ARG A 491 -20.62 -36.70 10.05
CA ARG A 491 -19.57 -37.43 9.35
C ARG A 491 -18.77 -36.51 8.40
N PRO A 492 -17.46 -36.76 8.24
CA PRO A 492 -16.63 -36.04 7.27
C PRO A 492 -17.17 -36.15 5.85
N LEU A 493 -17.00 -35.07 5.09
CA LEU A 493 -17.42 -35.00 3.70
C LEU A 493 -16.23 -35.29 2.77
N PRO A 494 -16.47 -35.64 1.49
CA PRO A 494 -15.40 -35.71 0.49
C PRO A 494 -14.67 -34.37 0.37
N THR A 495 -13.36 -34.46 0.17
CA THR A 495 -12.47 -33.30 0.09
C THR A 495 -11.80 -33.23 -1.28
N MET A 496 -11.71 -32.00 -1.80
CA MET A 496 -10.79 -31.65 -2.88
C MET A 496 -9.75 -30.69 -2.32
N VAL A 497 -8.52 -31.15 -2.18
CA VAL A 497 -7.46 -30.39 -1.49
C VAL A 497 -6.56 -29.69 -2.49
N PHE A 498 -6.39 -28.38 -2.31
CA PHE A 498 -5.40 -27.58 -3.02
C PHE A 498 -4.25 -27.25 -2.06
N PRO A 499 -2.98 -27.39 -2.47
CA PRO A 499 -1.85 -26.96 -1.66
C PRO A 499 -1.80 -25.43 -1.59
N VAL A 500 -1.06 -24.91 -0.62
CA VAL A 500 -0.94 -23.47 -0.31
C VAL A 500 -0.53 -22.59 -1.50
N GLY A 501 0.25 -23.12 -2.45
CA GLY A 501 0.67 -22.43 -3.67
C GLY A 501 -0.37 -22.40 -4.79
N CYS A 502 -1.45 -23.18 -4.68
CA CYS A 502 -2.49 -23.34 -5.68
C CYS A 502 -3.77 -22.57 -5.32
N LEU A 503 -3.63 -21.45 -4.62
CA LEU A 503 -4.75 -20.66 -4.09
C LEU A 503 -5.74 -20.23 -5.18
N GLU A 504 -5.26 -19.57 -6.23
CA GLU A 504 -6.10 -19.10 -7.35
C GLU A 504 -6.82 -20.27 -8.03
N GLN A 505 -6.11 -21.38 -8.24
CA GLN A 505 -6.64 -22.57 -8.91
C GLN A 505 -7.77 -23.21 -8.09
N GLY A 506 -7.66 -23.21 -6.76
CA GLY A 506 -8.72 -23.68 -5.86
C GLY A 506 -10.00 -22.86 -6.00
N PHE A 507 -9.89 -21.53 -6.02
CA PHE A 507 -11.04 -20.64 -6.25
C PHE A 507 -11.64 -20.81 -7.65
N ARG A 508 -10.82 -20.91 -8.70
CA ARG A 508 -11.29 -21.18 -10.07
C ARG A 508 -11.98 -22.54 -10.19
N PHE A 509 -11.48 -23.56 -9.50
CA PHE A 509 -12.14 -24.87 -9.48
C PHE A 509 -13.50 -24.80 -8.81
N MET A 510 -13.63 -24.02 -7.73
CA MET A 510 -14.91 -23.80 -7.04
C MET A 510 -15.98 -23.23 -7.97
N THR A 511 -15.64 -22.25 -8.83
CA THR A 511 -16.61 -21.61 -9.75
C THR A 511 -17.15 -22.56 -10.82
N THR A 512 -16.42 -23.65 -11.15
CA THR A 512 -16.92 -24.66 -12.09
C THR A 512 -18.12 -25.45 -11.56
N GLY A 513 -18.32 -25.47 -10.24
CA GLY A 513 -19.39 -26.24 -9.60
C GLY A 513 -19.24 -27.76 -9.73
N LYS A 514 -18.11 -28.28 -10.22
CA LYS A 514 -17.89 -29.72 -10.43
C LYS A 514 -17.58 -30.50 -9.14
N HIS A 515 -17.19 -29.81 -8.07
CA HIS A 515 -16.83 -30.43 -6.81
C HIS A 515 -18.00 -31.15 -6.12
N ILE A 516 -17.66 -32.18 -5.36
CA ILE A 516 -18.53 -32.91 -4.42
C ILE A 516 -17.93 -32.73 -3.03
N GLY A 517 -18.74 -32.39 -2.04
CA GLY A 517 -18.26 -32.11 -0.68
C GLY A 517 -17.58 -30.74 -0.56
N LYS A 518 -16.38 -30.69 0.03
CA LYS A 518 -15.66 -29.47 0.40
C LYS A 518 -14.35 -29.29 -0.37
N ILE A 519 -14.05 -28.05 -0.73
CA ILE A 519 -12.74 -27.66 -1.27
C ILE A 519 -11.93 -27.12 -0.10
N LEU A 520 -10.73 -27.65 0.10
CA LEU A 520 -9.85 -27.27 1.21
C LEU A 520 -8.54 -26.70 0.66
N LEU A 521 -8.02 -25.69 1.35
CA LEU A 521 -6.66 -25.18 1.13
C LEU A 521 -5.76 -25.75 2.23
N LYS A 522 -4.81 -26.63 1.87
CA LYS A 522 -3.86 -27.22 2.81
C LYS A 522 -2.69 -26.28 3.03
N ILE A 523 -2.69 -25.64 4.20
CA ILE A 523 -1.63 -24.70 4.64
C ILE A 523 -0.46 -25.48 5.27
N ARG A 524 -0.78 -26.53 6.04
CA ARG A 524 0.17 -27.37 6.78
C ARG A 524 -0.21 -28.84 6.61
N ASP A 525 0.81 -29.70 6.58
CA ASP A 525 0.61 -31.14 6.66
C ASP A 525 0.32 -31.54 8.12
N GLU A 526 -0.54 -32.52 8.32
CA GLU A 526 -0.85 -33.04 9.65
C GLU A 526 0.32 -33.89 10.14
N GLU A 527 0.79 -33.61 11.36
CA GLU A 527 1.86 -34.39 11.99
C GLU A 527 1.37 -35.81 12.35
N PRO A 528 2.27 -36.82 12.38
CA PRO A 528 1.90 -38.19 12.74
C PRO A 528 1.32 -38.30 14.16
N GLN A 529 1.81 -37.49 15.11
CA GLN A 529 1.28 -37.46 16.47
C GLN A 529 -0.01 -36.64 16.54
N LYS A 530 -1.03 -37.20 17.19
CA LYS A 530 -2.31 -36.52 17.41
C LYS A 530 -2.22 -35.36 18.39
N HIS A 531 -1.24 -35.35 19.28
CA HIS A 531 -0.99 -34.27 20.25
C HIS A 531 0.48 -33.86 20.17
N VAL A 532 0.74 -32.69 19.61
CA VAL A 532 2.09 -32.14 19.43
C VAL A 532 1.99 -30.64 19.21
N LEU A 533 3.00 -29.88 19.66
CA LEU A 533 3.11 -28.46 19.32
C LEU A 533 3.58 -28.33 17.87
N PRO A 534 2.89 -27.56 17.02
CA PRO A 534 3.29 -27.40 15.62
C PRO A 534 4.63 -26.66 15.53
N LEU A 535 5.48 -27.08 14.59
CA LEU A 535 6.73 -26.37 14.30
C LEU A 535 6.47 -25.00 13.65
N PRO A 536 7.28 -23.96 13.89
CA PRO A 536 7.17 -22.71 13.15
C PRO A 536 7.25 -22.94 11.64
N LYS A 537 6.36 -22.31 10.86
CA LYS A 537 6.37 -22.39 9.39
C LYS A 537 6.12 -21.01 8.82
N THR A 538 6.97 -20.59 7.89
CA THR A 538 6.81 -19.31 7.19
C THR A 538 6.16 -19.49 5.82
N ILE A 539 5.57 -18.40 5.33
CA ILE A 539 5.04 -18.27 3.98
C ILE A 539 5.45 -16.93 3.39
N ALA A 540 5.66 -16.90 2.08
CA ALA A 540 5.83 -15.67 1.32
C ALA A 540 4.51 -14.87 1.33
N ALA A 541 4.54 -13.66 1.86
CA ALA A 541 3.37 -12.79 1.90
C ALA A 541 3.75 -11.34 1.59
N ILE A 542 2.77 -10.58 1.08
CA ILE A 542 2.89 -9.14 0.92
C ILE A 542 3.00 -8.52 2.31
N SER A 543 4.12 -7.84 2.54
CA SER A 543 4.38 -7.13 3.78
C SER A 543 3.39 -5.98 3.97
N ARG A 544 2.93 -5.77 5.20
CA ARG A 544 1.89 -4.79 5.51
C ARG A 544 2.14 -4.13 6.86
N THR A 545 2.00 -2.80 6.91
CA THR A 545 2.33 -2.05 8.11
C THR A 545 1.15 -2.04 9.08
N TYR A 546 1.41 -2.40 10.34
CA TYR A 546 0.43 -2.38 11.42
C TYR A 546 0.90 -1.49 12.56
N MET A 547 -0.06 -0.94 13.29
CA MET A 547 0.18 -0.06 14.43
C MET A 547 0.05 -0.86 15.72
N HIS A 548 1.02 -0.73 16.61
CA HIS A 548 1.01 -1.38 17.91
C HIS A 548 -0.15 -0.83 18.76
N PRO A 549 -1.04 -1.68 19.30
CA PRO A 549 -2.23 -1.22 20.00
C PRO A 549 -1.91 -0.52 21.34
N GLU A 550 -0.75 -0.81 21.93
CA GLU A 550 -0.29 -0.22 23.20
C GLU A 550 0.72 0.92 23.01
N LYS A 551 0.83 1.48 21.81
CA LYS A 551 1.65 2.68 21.55
C LYS A 551 0.79 3.87 21.17
N SER A 552 1.29 5.07 21.42
CA SER A 552 0.66 6.32 21.02
C SER A 552 1.26 6.90 19.74
N TYR A 553 0.41 7.59 18.98
CA TYR A 553 0.73 8.10 17.65
C TYR A 553 0.38 9.59 17.56
N VAL A 554 1.39 10.42 17.30
CA VAL A 554 1.29 11.88 17.32
C VAL A 554 1.23 12.40 15.88
N LEU A 555 0.10 13.01 15.50
CA LEU A 555 -0.13 13.54 14.15
C LEU A 555 -0.19 15.06 14.21
N ILE A 556 0.88 15.72 13.77
CA ILE A 556 0.95 17.18 13.69
C ILE A 556 0.22 17.66 12.45
N GLY A 557 -0.75 18.54 12.61
CA GLY A 557 -1.72 18.84 11.55
C GLY A 557 -2.77 17.75 11.40
N GLY A 558 -2.97 16.90 12.41
CA GLY A 558 -3.85 15.72 12.36
C GLY A 558 -5.33 16.01 12.14
N LEU A 559 -5.79 17.26 12.34
CA LEU A 559 -7.15 17.70 12.01
C LEU A 559 -7.30 18.23 10.56
N GLY A 560 -6.21 18.28 9.80
CA GLY A 560 -6.25 18.57 8.36
C GLY A 560 -6.82 17.40 7.55
N GLY A 561 -7.14 17.65 6.28
CA GLY A 561 -7.75 16.64 5.39
C GLY A 561 -6.99 15.31 5.38
N PHE A 562 -5.70 15.33 5.04
CA PHE A 562 -4.86 14.12 5.07
C PHE A 562 -4.75 13.53 6.48
N GLY A 563 -4.59 14.37 7.51
CA GLY A 563 -4.41 13.92 8.88
C GLY A 563 -5.57 13.08 9.42
N LEU A 564 -6.81 13.43 9.05
CA LEU A 564 -7.98 12.65 9.44
C LEU A 564 -8.03 11.28 8.74
N GLU A 565 -7.68 11.23 7.45
CA GLU A 565 -7.64 9.97 6.69
C GLU A 565 -6.49 9.07 7.15
N LEU A 566 -5.33 9.66 7.47
CA LEU A 566 -4.21 8.94 8.08
C LEU A 566 -4.61 8.39 9.45
N ALA A 567 -5.28 9.17 10.31
CA ALA A 567 -5.74 8.71 11.60
C ALA A 567 -6.71 7.52 11.47
N ASP A 568 -7.69 7.59 10.56
CA ASP A 568 -8.61 6.48 10.29
C ASP A 568 -7.88 5.23 9.81
N TRP A 569 -6.92 5.40 8.89
CA TRP A 569 -6.08 4.31 8.41
C TRP A 569 -5.27 3.68 9.55
N MET A 570 -4.62 4.49 10.39
CA MET A 570 -3.84 4.00 11.53
C MET A 570 -4.70 3.24 12.55
N ILE A 571 -5.92 3.71 12.81
CA ILE A 571 -6.89 3.04 13.70
C ILE A 571 -7.30 1.69 13.12
N ALA A 572 -7.58 1.65 11.81
CA ALA A 572 -7.85 0.41 11.07
C ALA A 572 -6.63 -0.54 11.08
N ARG A 573 -5.41 0.00 11.20
CA ARG A 573 -4.14 -0.74 11.36
C ARG A 573 -3.79 -1.11 12.79
N GLY A 574 -4.64 -0.81 13.77
CA GLY A 574 -4.48 -1.28 15.15
C GLY A 574 -4.17 -0.18 16.18
N ALA A 575 -3.97 1.07 15.76
CA ALA A 575 -3.70 2.16 16.70
C ALA A 575 -4.88 2.37 17.66
N ARG A 576 -4.59 2.60 18.94
CA ARG A 576 -5.61 2.89 19.98
C ARG A 576 -5.44 4.23 20.65
N PHE A 577 -4.25 4.83 20.58
CA PHE A 577 -3.94 6.11 21.19
C PHE A 577 -3.46 7.05 20.09
N ILE A 578 -4.31 7.98 19.68
CA ILE A 578 -4.02 8.94 18.62
C ILE A 578 -4.09 10.36 19.20
N ILE A 579 -3.02 11.12 19.00
CA ILE A 579 -2.92 12.52 19.40
C ILE A 579 -2.95 13.38 18.14
N LEU A 580 -4.03 14.12 17.95
CA LEU A 580 -4.21 15.04 16.82
C LEU A 580 -3.80 16.44 17.26
N VAL A 581 -2.68 16.94 16.73
CA VAL A 581 -2.17 18.26 17.07
C VAL A 581 -2.69 19.29 16.08
N SER A 582 -3.34 20.33 16.60
CA SER A 582 -3.86 21.45 15.82
C SER A 582 -3.81 22.72 16.65
N ARG A 583 -3.33 23.82 16.07
CA ARG A 583 -3.24 25.13 16.75
C ARG A 583 -4.58 25.59 17.35
N THR A 584 -5.68 25.16 16.75
CA THR A 584 -7.00 25.77 16.99
C THR A 584 -8.05 24.75 17.44
N GLY A 585 -7.67 23.49 17.60
CA GLY A 585 -8.60 22.40 17.87
C GLY A 585 -9.59 22.12 16.72
N ILE A 586 -10.72 21.51 17.07
CA ILE A 586 -11.81 21.12 16.15
C ILE A 586 -12.59 22.36 15.71
N ARG A 587 -12.79 22.52 14.39
CA ARG A 587 -13.50 23.65 13.78
C ARG A 587 -14.66 23.25 12.87
N THR A 588 -14.67 22.02 12.35
CA THR A 588 -15.67 21.58 11.37
C THR A 588 -16.53 20.44 11.91
N GLY A 589 -17.77 20.33 11.41
CA GLY A 589 -18.66 19.22 11.73
C GLY A 589 -18.08 17.86 11.30
N TYR A 590 -17.33 17.81 10.19
CA TYR A 590 -16.64 16.60 9.75
C TYR A 590 -15.57 16.15 10.75
N GLN A 591 -14.71 17.05 11.23
CA GLN A 591 -13.71 16.75 12.26
C GLN A 591 -14.37 16.22 13.54
N ALA A 592 -15.42 16.90 14.01
CA ALA A 592 -16.15 16.49 15.21
C ALA A 592 -16.78 15.10 15.05
N SER A 593 -17.40 14.83 13.89
CA SER A 593 -18.02 13.55 13.57
C SER A 593 -17.00 12.41 13.53
N ARG A 594 -15.84 12.60 12.90
CA ARG A 594 -14.78 11.58 12.82
C ARG A 594 -14.18 11.27 14.20
N VAL A 595 -13.87 12.29 14.98
CA VAL A 595 -13.36 12.10 16.36
C VAL A 595 -14.38 11.37 17.23
N ARG A 596 -15.67 11.71 17.12
CA ARG A 596 -16.74 11.00 17.83
C ARG A 596 -16.82 9.54 17.40
N TYR A 597 -16.82 9.28 16.10
CA TYR A 597 -16.86 7.92 15.53
C TYR A 597 -15.72 7.03 16.03
N TRP A 598 -14.48 7.56 16.08
CA TRP A 598 -13.33 6.80 16.59
C TRP A 598 -13.42 6.52 18.10
N ARG A 599 -13.92 7.48 18.89
CA ARG A 599 -14.11 7.30 20.33
C ARG A 599 -15.22 6.29 20.66
N GLU A 600 -16.33 6.32 19.92
CA GLU A 600 -17.42 5.33 20.05
C GLU A 600 -16.94 3.91 19.74
N ARG A 601 -15.91 3.79 18.90
CA ARG A 601 -15.18 2.55 18.61
C ARG A 601 -13.92 2.40 19.48
N GLY A 602 -13.98 2.81 20.74
CA GLY A 602 -12.96 2.47 21.76
C GLY A 602 -11.54 2.99 21.53
N THR A 603 -11.34 3.94 20.60
CA THR A 603 -10.02 4.57 20.39
C THR A 603 -9.89 5.84 21.24
N THR A 604 -8.79 5.96 21.97
CA THR A 604 -8.44 7.16 22.72
C THR A 604 -7.91 8.22 21.77
N ILE A 605 -8.75 9.22 21.48
CA ILE A 605 -8.39 10.38 20.66
C ILE A 605 -8.20 11.61 21.55
N VAL A 606 -6.99 12.18 21.55
CA VAL A 606 -6.65 13.43 22.24
C VAL A 606 -6.41 14.53 21.21
N ILE A 607 -7.03 15.69 21.42
CA ILE A 607 -6.76 16.88 20.62
C ILE A 607 -5.81 17.76 21.41
N SER A 608 -4.61 17.98 20.90
CA SER A 608 -3.61 18.84 21.53
C SER A 608 -3.46 20.14 20.76
N THR A 609 -3.35 21.24 21.49
CA THR A 609 -3.03 22.59 20.95
C THR A 609 -1.59 23.00 21.23
N ALA A 610 -0.74 22.05 21.63
CA ALA A 610 0.67 22.31 21.92
C ALA A 610 1.40 22.92 20.72
N ASP A 611 2.17 23.97 20.99
CA ASP A 611 2.97 24.67 19.99
C ASP A 611 4.34 24.00 19.82
N ILE A 612 4.43 23.08 18.86
CA ILE A 612 5.64 22.32 18.55
C ILE A 612 6.78 23.17 17.96
N THR A 613 6.50 24.43 17.58
CA THR A 613 7.51 25.36 17.08
C THR A 613 8.45 25.85 18.20
N LYS A 614 8.05 25.63 19.46
CA LYS A 614 8.84 25.87 20.67
C LYS A 614 9.29 24.55 21.29
N SER A 615 10.53 24.50 21.77
CA SER A 615 11.09 23.30 22.44
C SER A 615 10.23 22.84 23.61
N SER A 616 9.78 23.76 24.48
CA SER A 616 8.90 23.42 25.61
C SER A 616 7.53 22.87 25.20
N GLY A 617 7.03 23.26 24.03
CA GLY A 617 5.76 22.75 23.50
C GLY A 617 5.90 21.35 22.94
N ALA A 618 7.01 21.06 22.25
CA ALA A 618 7.34 19.70 21.80
C ALA A 618 7.56 18.75 22.98
N GLU A 619 8.30 19.16 24.01
CA GLU A 619 8.52 18.37 25.23
C GLU A 619 7.20 18.04 25.94
N ARG A 620 6.35 19.04 26.13
CA ARG A 620 5.02 18.85 26.73
C ARG A 620 4.15 17.88 25.92
N LEU A 621 4.11 18.02 24.60
CA LEU A 621 3.35 17.14 23.73
C LEU A 621 3.79 15.68 23.86
N ILE A 622 5.10 15.44 23.88
CA ILE A 622 5.66 14.09 23.99
C ILE A 622 5.43 13.51 25.39
N ASP A 623 5.60 14.30 26.45
CA ASP A 623 5.29 13.88 27.82
C ASP A 623 3.80 13.52 27.98
N GLU A 624 2.88 14.37 27.52
CA GLU A 624 1.44 14.10 27.52
C GLU A 624 1.09 12.83 26.74
N SER A 625 1.76 12.59 25.61
CA SER A 625 1.54 11.40 24.78
C SER A 625 2.05 10.13 25.47
N ASN A 626 3.24 10.18 26.06
CA ASN A 626 3.84 9.05 26.78
C ASN A 626 3.06 8.65 28.04
N ARG A 627 2.36 9.60 28.69
CA ARG A 627 1.46 9.31 29.82
C ARG A 627 0.23 8.48 29.41
N LEU A 628 -0.18 8.55 28.14
CA LEU A 628 -1.26 7.71 27.60
C LEU A 628 -0.74 6.32 27.23
N ALA A 629 0.35 6.29 26.46
CA ALA A 629 1.06 5.09 26.04
C ALA A 629 2.42 5.47 25.43
N PRO A 630 3.45 4.61 25.44
CA PRO A 630 4.74 4.90 24.81
C PRO A 630 4.59 5.38 23.36
N VAL A 631 5.23 6.49 23.00
CA VAL A 631 5.14 7.04 21.63
C VAL A 631 5.79 6.08 20.62
N GLY A 632 4.97 5.50 19.75
CA GLY A 632 5.38 4.60 18.68
C GLY A 632 5.53 5.29 17.32
N GLY A 633 4.88 6.44 17.11
CA GLY A 633 5.02 7.17 15.86
C GLY A 633 4.76 8.68 15.96
N ILE A 634 5.55 9.45 15.22
CA ILE A 634 5.41 10.90 15.06
C ILE A 634 5.27 11.21 13.57
N PHE A 635 4.19 11.90 13.18
CA PHE A 635 3.87 12.24 11.80
C PHE A 635 3.68 13.75 11.67
N ASN A 636 4.61 14.45 11.02
CA ASN A 636 4.48 15.88 10.75
C ASN A 636 3.83 16.15 9.40
N LEU A 637 2.54 16.49 9.43
CA LEU A 637 1.72 16.83 8.26
C LEU A 637 1.48 18.35 8.15
N ALA A 638 2.02 19.15 9.07
CA ALA A 638 1.72 20.57 9.10
C ALA A 638 2.33 21.29 7.89
N ALA A 639 1.49 22.08 7.23
CA ALA A 639 1.87 22.92 6.12
C ALA A 639 1.09 24.24 6.18
N VAL A 640 1.78 25.34 5.91
CA VAL A 640 1.21 26.65 5.67
C VAL A 640 1.84 27.14 4.37
N LEU A 641 0.99 27.40 3.37
CA LEU A 641 1.43 27.89 2.07
C LEU A 641 1.45 29.42 2.07
N CYS A 642 2.49 30.00 1.47
CA CYS A 642 2.70 31.44 1.35
C CYS A 642 3.27 31.68 -0.05
N ASP A 643 2.46 31.40 -1.06
CA ASP A 643 2.91 31.31 -2.44
C ASP A 643 2.97 32.70 -3.07
N ALA A 644 4.14 33.05 -3.60
CA ALA A 644 4.39 34.23 -4.40
C ALA A 644 5.71 34.04 -5.16
N LEU A 645 5.85 34.68 -6.32
CA LEU A 645 7.14 34.73 -7.03
C LEU A 645 8.23 35.23 -6.08
N PHE A 646 9.45 34.74 -6.27
CA PHE A 646 10.57 34.98 -5.35
C PHE A 646 10.82 36.46 -5.09
N GLU A 647 10.67 37.30 -6.12
CA GLU A 647 10.81 38.76 -6.01
C GLU A 647 9.82 39.43 -5.02
N ASN A 648 8.69 38.78 -4.75
CA ASN A 648 7.60 39.30 -3.92
C ASN A 648 7.57 38.67 -2.51
N LEU A 649 8.26 37.54 -2.30
CA LEU A 649 8.31 36.86 -1.00
C LEU A 649 9.11 37.64 0.03
N GLN A 650 8.51 38.02 1.15
CA GLN A 650 9.20 38.68 2.26
C GLN A 650 9.77 37.68 3.27
N VAL A 651 10.64 38.14 4.17
CA VAL A 651 11.19 37.33 5.29
C VAL A 651 10.06 36.65 6.07
N ALA A 652 8.99 37.39 6.39
CA ALA A 652 7.82 36.84 7.10
C ALA A 652 7.14 35.67 6.37
N ASN A 653 7.18 35.63 5.02
CA ASN A 653 6.63 34.52 4.25
C ASN A 653 7.49 33.26 4.37
N PHE A 654 8.82 33.41 4.43
CA PHE A 654 9.75 32.31 4.67
C PHE A 654 9.62 31.78 6.11
N GLU A 655 9.56 32.67 7.10
CA GLU A 655 9.33 32.31 8.50
C GLU A 655 8.03 31.52 8.66
N THR A 656 6.93 32.01 8.06
CA THR A 656 5.63 31.36 8.16
C THR A 656 5.64 29.94 7.57
N ALA A 657 6.29 29.73 6.43
CA ALA A 657 6.36 28.42 5.77
C ALA A 657 7.30 27.45 6.51
N THR A 658 8.41 27.95 7.05
CA THR A 658 9.43 27.13 7.73
C THR A 658 9.06 26.78 9.16
N LEU A 659 8.37 27.65 9.90
CA LEU A 659 8.11 27.45 11.32
C LEU A 659 7.47 26.08 11.69
N PRO A 660 6.36 25.63 11.07
CA PRO A 660 5.76 24.33 11.41
C PRO A 660 6.55 23.12 10.88
N LYS A 661 7.34 23.31 9.81
CA LYS A 661 8.06 22.23 9.12
C LYS A 661 9.47 22.06 9.66
N VAL A 662 10.26 23.12 9.66
CA VAL A 662 11.67 23.12 10.08
C VAL A 662 11.78 23.15 11.60
N ASN A 663 11.35 24.24 12.26
CA ASN A 663 11.49 24.39 13.71
C ASN A 663 10.69 23.31 14.45
N GLY A 664 9.47 23.05 13.99
CA GLY A 664 8.64 21.97 14.49
C GLY A 664 9.32 20.60 14.46
N THR A 665 9.83 20.20 13.29
CA THR A 665 10.53 18.92 13.14
C THR A 665 11.83 18.87 13.94
N LYS A 666 12.60 19.96 14.00
CA LYS A 666 13.84 20.05 14.81
C LYS A 666 13.56 19.82 16.29
N ASN A 667 12.53 20.47 16.83
CA ASN A 667 12.14 20.32 18.24
C ASN A 667 11.66 18.90 18.54
N LEU A 668 10.85 18.32 17.64
CA LEU A 668 10.36 16.95 17.77
C LEU A 668 11.48 15.92 17.65
N ASP A 669 12.45 16.12 16.73
CA ASP A 669 13.63 15.27 16.61
C ASP A 669 14.42 15.28 17.93
N THR A 670 14.78 16.48 18.41
CA THR A 670 15.53 16.66 19.67
C THR A 670 14.82 16.03 20.86
N THR A 671 13.49 16.22 20.96
CA THR A 671 12.67 15.69 22.06
C THR A 671 12.53 14.17 21.97
N SER A 672 12.25 13.64 20.78
CA SER A 672 12.02 12.21 20.56
C SER A 672 13.26 11.36 20.88
N ARG A 673 14.46 11.88 20.57
CA ARG A 673 15.74 11.22 20.91
C ARG A 673 15.90 11.00 22.42
N LYS A 674 15.34 11.88 23.24
CA LYS A 674 15.46 11.82 24.71
C LYS A 674 14.33 11.00 25.36
N TYR A 675 13.12 11.14 24.85
CA TYR A 675 11.91 10.70 25.55
C TYR A 675 11.11 9.60 24.84
N CYS A 676 11.51 9.16 23.64
CA CYS A 676 10.79 8.13 22.87
C CYS A 676 11.70 6.93 22.51
N PRO A 677 12.14 6.11 23.50
CA PRO A 677 13.02 4.97 23.23
C PRO A 677 12.36 3.85 22.41
N SER A 678 11.03 3.80 22.36
CA SER A 678 10.24 2.78 21.64
C SER A 678 9.62 3.30 20.34
N LEU A 679 10.17 4.37 19.78
CA LEU A 679 9.67 4.99 18.55
C LEU A 679 9.97 4.09 17.34
N ASP A 680 8.93 3.74 16.59
CA ASP A 680 9.05 2.93 15.37
C ASP A 680 9.06 3.81 14.10
N HIS A 681 8.33 4.93 14.13
CA HIS A 681 8.13 5.79 12.97
C HIS A 681 8.35 7.27 13.30
N PHE A 682 9.19 7.94 12.51
CA PHE A 682 9.26 9.40 12.46
C PHE A 682 9.10 9.82 11.01
N VAL A 683 7.94 10.36 10.67
CA VAL A 683 7.57 10.64 9.28
C VAL A 683 7.26 12.12 9.11
N VAL A 684 7.79 12.73 8.06
CA VAL A 684 7.52 14.12 7.70
C VAL A 684 7.01 14.20 6.27
N PHE A 685 5.97 15.01 6.06
CA PHE A 685 5.39 15.19 4.73
C PHE A 685 6.09 16.34 4.04
N SER A 686 6.93 15.98 3.08
CA SER A 686 7.55 16.86 2.08
C SER A 686 6.62 16.97 0.86
N SER A 687 7.11 17.58 -0.21
CA SER A 687 6.40 17.70 -1.48
C SER A 687 7.36 17.62 -2.65
N ILE A 688 6.85 17.17 -3.80
CA ILE A 688 7.62 17.14 -5.03
C ILE A 688 8.04 18.53 -5.52
N SER A 689 7.48 19.62 -4.97
CA SER A 689 8.02 20.97 -5.16
C SER A 689 9.48 21.08 -4.70
N CYS A 690 9.92 20.30 -3.71
CA CYS A 690 11.32 20.20 -3.31
C CYS A 690 12.17 19.49 -4.38
N GLY A 691 11.64 18.38 -4.92
CA GLY A 691 12.36 17.52 -5.86
C GLY A 691 12.41 18.02 -7.30
N ARG A 692 11.30 18.56 -7.81
CA ARG A 692 11.14 19.04 -9.20
C ARG A 692 10.95 20.56 -9.33
N GLY A 693 10.76 21.26 -8.22
CA GLY A 693 10.57 22.71 -8.20
C GLY A 693 9.14 23.10 -8.55
N ASN A 694 8.66 24.17 -7.93
CA ASN A 694 7.43 24.84 -8.34
C ASN A 694 7.62 26.36 -8.28
N SER A 695 7.18 27.05 -9.33
CA SER A 695 7.26 28.51 -9.40
C SER A 695 6.38 29.14 -8.31
N GLY A 696 6.92 30.13 -7.60
CA GLY A 696 6.26 30.83 -6.50
C GLY A 696 6.31 30.10 -5.15
N GLN A 697 7.04 28.99 -5.05
CA GLN A 697 7.11 28.15 -3.85
C GLN A 697 8.54 27.94 -3.34
N SER A 698 9.45 28.89 -3.55
CA SER A 698 10.85 28.79 -3.09
C SER A 698 10.98 28.72 -1.56
N ASN A 699 10.10 29.38 -0.80
CA ASN A 699 9.97 29.23 0.66
C ASN A 699 9.48 27.83 1.09
N TYR A 700 8.51 27.27 0.37
CA TYR A 700 7.94 25.96 0.66
C TYR A 700 8.93 24.83 0.30
N GLY A 701 9.61 24.95 -0.85
CA GLY A 701 10.70 24.06 -1.26
C GLY A 701 11.83 24.05 -0.24
N LEU A 702 12.24 25.23 0.26
CA LEU A 702 13.24 25.36 1.32
C LEU A 702 12.82 24.61 2.59
N ALA A 703 11.61 24.86 3.09
CA ALA A 703 11.11 24.23 4.31
C ALA A 703 11.04 22.70 4.22
N ASN A 704 10.62 22.18 3.06
CA ASN A 704 10.55 20.75 2.79
C ASN A 704 11.93 20.09 2.71
N SER A 705 12.87 20.70 1.99
CA SER A 705 14.24 20.20 1.86
C SER A 705 14.98 20.18 3.19
N ALA A 706 14.72 21.15 4.07
CA ALA A 706 15.28 21.18 5.41
C ALA A 706 14.82 19.96 6.24
N MET A 707 13.54 19.58 6.17
CA MET A 707 13.04 18.37 6.85
C MET A 707 13.67 17.09 6.31
N GLU A 708 13.89 17.00 5.00
CA GLU A 708 14.57 15.86 4.35
C GLU A 708 15.99 15.66 4.91
N ARG A 709 16.72 16.75 5.16
CA ARG A 709 18.04 16.69 5.82
C ARG A 709 17.97 16.22 7.27
N ILE A 710 16.93 16.59 8.02
CA ILE A 710 16.71 16.05 9.37
C ILE A 710 16.47 14.53 9.31
N MET A 711 15.72 14.03 8.32
CA MET A 711 15.45 12.59 8.20
C MET A 711 16.72 11.80 7.85
N GLU A 712 17.56 12.32 6.97
CA GLU A 712 18.87 11.72 6.69
C GLU A 712 19.76 11.64 7.93
N GLN A 713 19.74 12.67 8.79
CA GLN A 713 20.53 12.63 10.03
C GLN A 713 19.98 11.64 11.05
N ARG A 714 18.66 11.51 11.15
CA ARG A 714 18.05 10.47 11.97
C ARG A 714 18.48 9.09 11.48
N HIS A 715 18.40 8.87 10.17
CA HIS A 715 18.83 7.63 9.54
C HIS A 715 20.32 7.33 9.76
N ALA A 716 21.20 8.33 9.59
CA ALA A 716 22.63 8.19 9.88
C ALA A 716 22.92 7.87 11.36
N ALA A 717 22.04 8.27 12.27
CA ALA A 717 22.10 7.94 13.69
C ALA A 717 21.41 6.61 14.05
N GLY A 718 20.97 5.82 13.07
CA GLY A 718 20.25 4.56 13.29
C GLY A 718 18.84 4.73 13.86
N LEU A 719 18.25 5.93 13.75
CA LEU A 719 16.91 6.24 14.23
C LEU A 719 15.91 6.22 13.07
N PRO A 720 14.62 5.90 13.34
CA PRO A 720 13.59 5.96 12.30
C PRO A 720 13.45 7.40 11.81
N GLY A 721 13.43 7.60 10.49
CA GLY A 721 13.29 8.90 9.85
C GLY A 721 12.93 8.75 8.39
N LEU A 722 11.77 9.28 7.99
CA LEU A 722 11.26 9.19 6.63
C LEU A 722 10.64 10.53 6.21
N ALA A 723 11.12 11.10 5.11
CA ALA A 723 10.50 12.22 4.42
C ALA A 723 9.80 11.71 3.16
N ILE A 724 8.51 12.04 3.02
CA ILE A 724 7.73 11.64 1.83
C ILE A 724 7.48 12.88 0.97
N GLN A 725 8.08 12.92 -0.22
CA GLN A 725 7.81 13.91 -1.26
C GLN A 725 6.51 13.55 -1.97
N TRP A 726 5.40 14.07 -1.46
CA TRP A 726 4.10 13.90 -2.10
C TRP A 726 3.94 14.79 -3.34
N GLY A 727 3.40 14.21 -4.41
CA GLY A 727 2.82 14.93 -5.52
C GLY A 727 1.52 15.65 -5.12
N ILE A 728 0.63 15.87 -6.08
CA ILE A 728 -0.67 16.47 -5.77
C ILE A 728 -1.51 15.43 -5.03
N ILE A 729 -2.03 15.78 -3.86
CA ILE A 729 -2.93 14.91 -3.10
C ILE A 729 -4.37 15.28 -3.42
N GLY A 730 -5.14 14.30 -3.89
CA GLY A 730 -6.57 14.40 -4.19
C GLY A 730 -7.47 14.08 -3.00
N ASP A 731 -8.79 14.15 -3.23
CA ASP A 731 -9.91 13.85 -2.32
C ASP A 731 -10.04 14.72 -1.06
N VAL A 732 -8.93 15.17 -0.47
CA VAL A 732 -8.87 16.07 0.70
C VAL A 732 -7.59 16.92 0.68
N GLY A 733 -7.52 17.93 1.56
CA GLY A 733 -6.30 18.70 1.80
C GLY A 733 -6.20 19.99 0.98
N LEU A 734 -4.99 20.58 0.98
CA LEU A 734 -4.75 21.95 0.52
C LEU A 734 -5.12 22.17 -0.96
N TYR A 735 -4.96 21.15 -1.81
CA TYR A 735 -5.30 21.23 -3.22
C TYR A 735 -6.79 21.50 -3.43
N ILE A 736 -7.69 20.74 -2.78
CA ILE A 736 -9.14 20.94 -2.90
C ILE A 736 -9.56 22.29 -2.31
N ASP A 737 -8.95 22.70 -1.19
CA ASP A 737 -9.24 24.00 -0.59
C ASP A 737 -8.81 25.17 -1.51
N SER A 738 -7.71 25.01 -2.25
CA SER A 738 -7.21 25.99 -3.22
C SER A 738 -7.96 25.99 -4.56
N MET A 739 -8.46 24.84 -5.02
CA MET A 739 -9.24 24.67 -6.26
C MET A 739 -10.58 25.40 -6.23
N LYS A 740 -11.14 25.68 -5.04
CA LYS A 740 -12.28 26.60 -4.91
C LYS A 740 -11.97 28.02 -5.37
N ASN A 741 -10.68 28.38 -5.46
CA ASN A 741 -10.21 29.74 -5.69
C ASN A 741 -9.27 29.93 -6.91
N LYS A 742 -8.84 28.89 -7.64
CA LYS A 742 -8.12 28.96 -8.94
C LYS A 742 -7.84 27.58 -9.55
N SER A 743 -7.77 27.50 -10.88
CA SER A 743 -7.28 26.33 -11.63
C SER A 743 -5.75 26.24 -11.54
N PHE A 744 -5.25 25.10 -11.07
CA PHE A 744 -3.82 24.80 -10.99
C PHE A 744 -3.36 24.17 -12.31
N ASP A 745 -2.55 24.88 -13.09
CA ASP A 745 -1.83 24.31 -14.25
C ASP A 745 -0.55 23.61 -13.73
N ALA A 746 -0.72 22.40 -13.18
CA ALA A 746 0.40 21.52 -12.94
C ALA A 746 0.62 20.68 -14.21
N ASN A 747 1.65 21.02 -14.99
CA ASN A 747 2.10 20.24 -16.12
C ASN A 747 2.29 18.75 -15.71
N ASP A 748 1.48 17.87 -16.31
CA ASP A 748 1.60 16.42 -16.33
C ASP A 748 1.60 15.64 -14.98
N ILE A 749 1.22 16.25 -13.84
CA ILE A 749 1.02 15.56 -12.55
C ILE A 749 -0.47 15.57 -12.18
N LEU A 750 -1.02 14.40 -11.88
CA LEU A 750 -2.42 14.22 -11.49
C LEU A 750 -2.58 14.15 -9.96
N PRO A 751 -3.75 14.54 -9.43
CA PRO A 751 -4.10 14.30 -8.03
C PRO A 751 -4.10 12.80 -7.71
N GLN A 752 -3.27 12.39 -6.75
CA GLN A 752 -3.25 11.04 -6.20
C GLN A 752 -4.41 10.87 -5.22
N HIS A 753 -5.32 9.93 -5.50
CA HIS A 753 -6.43 9.60 -4.60
C HIS A 753 -5.93 9.13 -3.23
N MET A 754 -6.69 9.42 -2.18
CA MET A 754 -6.30 9.11 -0.81
C MET A 754 -6.07 7.62 -0.57
N THR A 755 -6.87 6.76 -1.21
CA THR A 755 -6.69 5.30 -1.14
C THR A 755 -5.33 4.87 -1.69
N SER A 756 -4.85 5.52 -2.75
CA SER A 756 -3.52 5.31 -3.32
C SER A 756 -2.43 5.84 -2.38
N CYS A 757 -2.60 7.05 -1.83
CA CYS A 757 -1.65 7.60 -0.84
C CYS A 757 -1.48 6.67 0.38
N LEU A 758 -2.58 6.18 0.95
CA LEU A 758 -2.55 5.28 2.11
C LEU A 758 -2.00 3.89 1.76
N ALA A 759 -2.17 3.42 0.52
CA ALA A 759 -1.50 2.20 0.05
C ALA A 759 0.01 2.41 -0.11
N THR A 760 0.45 3.60 -0.58
CA THR A 760 1.87 3.96 -0.63
C THR A 760 2.49 4.02 0.76
N MET A 761 1.75 4.43 1.79
CA MET A 761 2.23 4.42 3.18
C MET A 761 2.62 3.02 3.66
N ASP A 762 1.93 1.95 3.22
CA ASP A 762 2.33 0.58 3.52
C ASP A 762 3.74 0.29 3.03
N ILE A 763 4.04 0.69 1.80
CA ILE A 763 5.32 0.44 1.15
C ILE A 763 6.41 1.27 1.83
N PHE A 764 6.17 2.57 2.00
CA PHE A 764 7.18 3.54 2.41
C PHE A 764 7.62 3.38 3.86
N LEU A 765 6.70 3.01 4.77
CA LEU A 765 7.04 2.78 6.18
C LEU A 765 7.96 1.57 6.41
N GLN A 766 8.16 0.74 5.39
CA GLN A 766 8.98 -0.46 5.45
C GLN A 766 10.31 -0.32 4.70
N GLN A 767 10.53 0.81 4.02
CA GLN A 767 11.75 1.04 3.26
C GLN A 767 12.88 1.54 4.16
N PRO A 768 14.13 1.18 3.84
CA PRO A 768 15.31 1.68 4.55
C PRO A 768 15.74 3.07 4.09
N PHE A 769 14.98 3.73 3.21
CA PHE A 769 15.39 4.98 2.60
C PHE A 769 14.82 6.19 3.35
N PRO A 770 15.63 7.22 3.66
CA PRO A 770 15.19 8.37 4.44
C PRO A 770 14.28 9.33 3.66
N ILE A 771 14.28 9.25 2.33
CA ILE A 771 13.51 10.15 1.45
C ILE A 771 12.91 9.31 0.32
N LEU A 772 11.59 9.38 0.17
CA LEU A 772 10.85 8.69 -0.88
C LEU A 772 9.87 9.65 -1.55
N SER A 773 9.57 9.43 -2.83
CA SER A 773 8.67 10.28 -3.62
C SER A 773 7.50 9.48 -4.15
N SER A 774 6.29 10.05 -4.10
CA SER A 774 5.06 9.47 -4.65
C SER A 774 4.30 10.52 -5.43
N MET A 775 4.05 10.26 -6.72
CA MET A 775 3.27 11.13 -7.59
C MET A 775 2.50 10.29 -8.62
N VAL A 776 1.44 10.85 -9.17
CA VAL A 776 0.72 10.27 -10.32
C VAL A 776 1.03 11.12 -11.55
N ILE A 777 1.43 10.47 -12.64
CA ILE A 777 1.77 11.15 -13.90
C ILE A 777 0.55 11.06 -14.84
N ALA A 778 0.26 12.14 -15.56
CA ALA A 778 -0.75 12.14 -16.60
C ALA A 778 -0.24 11.34 -17.82
N GLU A 779 -0.84 10.18 -18.11
CA GLU A 779 -0.50 9.42 -19.30
C GLU A 779 -0.93 10.16 -20.58
N LYS A 780 0.03 10.80 -21.27
CA LYS A 780 -0.11 11.07 -22.70
C LYS A 780 0.30 9.81 -23.47
N HIS A 781 -0.70 8.97 -23.77
CA HIS A 781 -0.73 7.75 -24.61
C HIS A 781 -0.60 6.37 -23.93
N LYS A 782 -1.62 5.53 -24.18
CA LYS A 782 -1.72 4.11 -23.83
C LYS A 782 -0.53 3.30 -24.38
N PHE A 783 0.20 2.61 -23.50
CA PHE A 783 1.14 1.57 -23.93
C PHE A 783 0.42 0.23 -24.16
N ALA A 784 0.66 -0.36 -25.32
CA ALA A 784 0.26 -1.73 -25.66
C ALA A 784 1.25 -2.74 -25.06
N ASN A 785 0.72 -3.87 -24.59
CA ASN A 785 1.41 -4.94 -23.90
C ASN A 785 2.53 -5.66 -24.70
N LYS A 786 3.56 -6.08 -23.93
CA LYS A 786 4.48 -7.23 -24.04
C LYS A 786 5.47 -7.33 -25.21
N GLY A 787 6.74 -7.47 -24.82
CA GLY A 787 7.81 -8.13 -25.59
C GLY A 787 9.18 -7.68 -25.11
N ASP A 788 9.96 -8.59 -24.50
CA ASP A 788 11.35 -8.39 -24.11
C ASP A 788 12.18 -7.72 -25.21
N LYS A 789 12.55 -6.46 -24.99
CA LYS A 789 13.71 -5.75 -25.54
C LYS A 789 13.81 -4.39 -24.85
N PHE A 790 14.96 -4.10 -24.25
CA PHE A 790 15.23 -2.82 -23.60
C PHE A 790 14.99 -1.67 -24.58
N ASP A 791 14.10 -0.76 -24.20
CA ASP A 791 13.78 0.41 -25.00
C ASP A 791 14.87 1.47 -24.79
N LEU A 792 15.56 1.88 -25.87
CA LEU A 792 16.55 2.97 -25.84
C LEU A 792 15.96 4.25 -25.24
N ASP A 793 14.65 4.50 -25.47
CA ASP A 793 13.93 5.63 -24.87
C ASP A 793 13.85 5.51 -23.34
N GLN A 794 13.64 4.30 -22.81
CA GLN A 794 13.63 4.03 -21.38
C GLN A 794 15.03 4.14 -20.78
N VAL A 795 16.06 3.73 -21.51
CA VAL A 795 17.46 3.86 -21.07
C VAL A 795 17.85 5.34 -20.98
N VAL A 796 17.56 6.14 -22.01
CA VAL A 796 17.76 7.60 -22.00
C VAL A 796 16.96 8.26 -20.88
N ALA A 797 15.69 7.88 -20.70
CA ALA A 797 14.85 8.41 -19.64
C ALA A 797 15.46 8.11 -18.26
N ASN A 798 15.83 6.84 -18.00
CA ASN A 798 16.43 6.40 -16.74
C ASN A 798 17.76 7.10 -16.44
N ILE A 799 18.62 7.29 -17.45
CA ILE A 799 19.90 8.03 -17.33
C ILE A 799 19.65 9.48 -16.90
N LEU A 800 18.64 10.11 -17.47
CA LEU A 800 18.33 11.53 -17.25
C LEU A 800 17.37 11.77 -16.07
N GLY A 801 16.92 10.71 -15.38
CA GLY A 801 15.98 10.80 -14.25
C GLY A 801 14.51 11.04 -14.65
N PHE A 802 14.12 10.70 -15.88
CA PHE A 802 12.74 10.74 -16.36
C PHE A 802 12.19 9.34 -16.56
N GLU A 803 10.87 9.19 -16.48
CA GLU A 803 10.21 7.92 -16.79
C GLU A 803 9.84 7.83 -18.29
N ASN A 804 9.74 8.97 -19.00
CA ASN A 804 9.37 9.01 -20.42
C ASN A 804 9.93 10.26 -21.14
N VAL A 805 10.61 10.08 -22.27
CA VAL A 805 11.20 11.17 -23.09
C VAL A 805 10.13 11.97 -23.85
N HIS A 806 8.95 11.39 -24.09
CA HIS A 806 7.90 12.00 -24.92
C HIS A 806 7.07 13.10 -24.23
N SER A 807 7.24 13.30 -22.91
CA SER A 807 6.59 14.41 -22.18
C SER A 807 7.40 15.71 -22.24
N MET A 808 8.57 15.72 -22.88
CA MET A 808 9.41 16.91 -22.99
C MET A 808 8.98 17.81 -24.15
N ASN A 809 8.90 19.11 -23.91
CA ASN A 809 8.81 20.09 -24.99
C ASN A 809 10.16 20.12 -25.72
N LEU A 810 10.15 19.93 -27.05
CA LEU A 810 11.35 19.88 -27.89
C LEU A 810 12.24 21.14 -27.79
N ASN A 811 11.69 22.25 -27.30
CA ASN A 811 12.38 23.52 -27.12
C ASN A 811 12.88 23.79 -25.68
N ASP A 812 12.59 22.92 -24.71
CA ASP A 812 13.09 23.10 -23.34
C ASP A 812 14.58 22.70 -23.24
N SER A 813 15.39 23.52 -22.56
CA SER A 813 16.80 23.21 -22.29
C SER A 813 16.95 22.17 -21.18
N PHE A 814 18.03 21.37 -21.18
CA PHE A 814 18.32 20.45 -20.08
C PHE A 814 18.50 21.16 -18.72
N GLU A 815 18.90 22.42 -18.75
CA GLU A 815 18.94 23.33 -17.59
C GLU A 815 17.55 23.57 -16.99
N LYS A 816 16.52 23.65 -17.83
CA LYS A 816 15.12 23.80 -17.41
C LYS A 816 14.50 22.47 -16.94
N LEU A 817 15.10 21.35 -17.34
CA LEU A 817 14.65 19.99 -17.04
C LEU A 817 15.39 19.36 -15.84
N GLY A 818 16.44 19.98 -15.31
CA GLY A 818 17.16 19.49 -14.12
C GLY A 818 18.25 18.45 -14.39
N VAL A 819 18.63 18.28 -15.65
CA VAL A 819 19.43 17.15 -16.19
C VAL A 819 20.92 17.49 -16.34
N ASP A 820 21.27 18.74 -16.08
CA ASP A 820 22.60 19.32 -16.20
C ASP A 820 23.46 19.16 -14.94
N SER A 821 23.14 18.16 -14.12
CA SER A 821 23.84 17.87 -12.87
C SER A 821 23.98 16.38 -12.65
#